data_AF-A0A1B2JEL0-F1
#
_entry.id   AF-A0A1B2JEL0-F1
#
_cell.length_a   1.000
_cell.length_b   1.000
_cell.length_c   1.000
_cell.angle_alpha   90.00
_cell.angle_beta   90.00
_cell.angle_gamma   90.00
#
_symmetry.space_group_name_H-M   'P 1'
#
loop_
_entity.id
_entity.type
_entity.pdbx_description
1 polymer ?
#
loop_
_entity_poly.entity_id
_entity_poly.type
_entity_poly.pdbx_seq_one_letter_code
_entity_poly.pdbx_strand_id
1 'polypeptide(L)'
;MADLQGFMNHNFPNLPSLERVSFTADTISQKRETLVAKFNQAASVQFDNAVLLVNKTRELISSTSSDDDKIRQLTQLRHDYGSTEFMSNVIRRFQENVTIRRLQMKSSLLKTIQDHGPFTINSIKEVSNNASQLADSDVNDLLHNTIMNLIEEKKNLLSELYHHVDSWDKMDSKDISHFVNINSHLHDLIVLQTFDPVLSASKMHLLAFESLLSTNLQVKFAFHFSGKKKTNNVSKPEWWVDYLLKWLDQHASLFNLHFSVSLKDTIYQETFFIDHLITAVREICREKICSDLDMLLAHDNQSLLTHFIGELRRLDKSLSDNFYWSSSGFIDTFILENDEVFDTWLQNECRFSFNRFDEIINTDLQAFEIDLDSNLKGEVKSTKSSLNLKILIENTTKNYENMNNLNKQLKFLSEIQLALLNSYYQRLEEGLKSFESIYMKRPIDHNSSLNTSAIERLFRIVCSLKFIILQLEHWSQELVFVNLWEVINKDRSPTDTSSSTTFFYSIISHYQKLVEKCNHDLNLIMEREIQSLMKSYFSLNDWSNTENLDTSMSAELEFPVKALDNILTFVENLISTADYLSFKKKISKFLSGYIISNIIHLNRFNHTGVCNLKYDVQYMWRELALPRDESYRAINEELALKH
;
A
#
# COMPACT_ATOMS: atom_id res chain seq x y z
N MET A 1 29.42 70.27 89.44
CA MET A 1 30.66 71.00 89.05
C MET A 1 31.75 70.85 90.13
N ALA A 2 32.18 69.62 90.45
CA ALA A 2 33.47 69.38 91.12
C ALA A 2 33.92 67.90 91.00
N ASP A 3 33.00 66.92 91.11
CA ASP A 3 33.41 65.49 91.11
C ASP A 3 33.08 64.69 89.84
N LEU A 4 32.37 65.26 88.86
CA LEU A 4 32.04 64.61 87.58
C LEU A 4 33.04 64.94 86.45
N GLN A 5 33.87 65.96 86.64
CA GLN A 5 34.84 66.40 85.63
C GLN A 5 36.16 65.61 85.71
N GLY A 6 36.44 64.99 86.85
CA GLY A 6 37.56 64.05 87.02
C GLY A 6 37.31 62.68 86.39
N PHE A 7 36.05 62.22 86.30
CA PHE A 7 35.72 60.89 85.78
C PHE A 7 35.69 60.82 84.25
N MET A 8 35.28 61.90 83.58
CA MET A 8 35.25 61.95 82.11
C MET A 8 36.64 62.13 81.47
N ASN A 9 37.63 62.66 82.20
CA ASN A 9 38.99 62.88 81.70
C ASN A 9 39.93 61.68 81.88
N HIS A 10 39.47 60.55 82.43
CA HIS A 10 40.33 59.37 82.68
C HIS A 10 39.94 58.10 81.90
N ASN A 11 38.74 58.00 81.31
CA ASN A 11 38.24 56.73 80.76
C ASN A 11 37.92 56.70 79.25
N PHE A 12 38.04 57.81 78.50
CA PHE A 12 37.80 57.79 77.04
C PHE A 12 38.81 58.66 76.28
N PRO A 13 40.02 58.15 75.98
CA PRO A 13 41.05 58.95 75.31
C PRO A 13 41.02 58.87 73.78
N ASN A 14 39.94 58.42 73.14
CA ASN A 14 39.90 58.34 71.67
C ASN A 14 38.50 58.67 71.11
N LEU A 15 38.33 59.92 70.65
CA LEU A 15 37.19 60.46 69.90
C LEU A 15 36.67 59.68 68.66
N PRO A 16 37.41 58.79 67.95
CA PRO A 16 36.92 58.19 66.70
C PRO A 16 35.80 57.14 66.83
N SER A 17 35.51 56.64 68.04
CA SER A 17 34.54 55.56 68.25
C SER A 17 33.09 56.04 68.29
N LEU A 18 32.83 57.27 68.77
CA LEU A 18 31.49 57.86 68.82
C LEU A 18 30.99 58.32 67.44
N GLU A 19 31.87 58.89 66.60
CA GLU A 19 31.56 59.23 65.20
C GLU A 19 31.26 57.98 64.37
N ARG A 20 31.99 56.87 64.61
CA ARG A 20 31.68 55.60 63.95
C ARG A 20 30.30 55.08 64.32
N VAL A 21 29.90 55.18 65.58
CA VAL A 21 28.58 54.74 66.07
C VAL A 21 27.46 55.63 65.52
N SER A 22 27.63 56.95 65.47
CA SER A 22 26.62 57.84 64.85
C SER A 22 26.49 57.57 63.35
N PHE A 23 27.62 57.40 62.64
CA PHE A 23 27.60 57.06 61.22
C PHE A 23 26.92 55.70 60.97
N THR A 24 27.16 54.69 61.83
CA THR A 24 26.45 53.41 61.69
C THR A 24 24.96 53.53 62.00
N ALA A 25 24.56 54.34 62.98
CA ALA A 25 23.16 54.58 63.32
C ALA A 25 22.41 55.31 62.18
N ASP A 26 23.05 56.29 61.55
CA ASP A 26 22.51 56.99 60.38
C ASP A 26 22.39 56.05 59.18
N THR A 27 23.41 55.21 58.95
CA THR A 27 23.39 54.20 57.87
C THR A 27 22.27 53.17 58.09
N ILE A 28 22.02 52.76 59.33
CA ILE A 28 20.93 51.83 59.68
C ILE A 28 19.56 52.50 59.48
N SER A 29 19.40 53.76 59.89
CA SER A 29 18.15 54.51 59.69
C SER A 29 17.85 54.70 58.20
N GLN A 30 18.85 55.06 57.41
CA GLN A 30 18.70 55.20 55.96
C GLN A 30 18.36 53.87 55.29
N LYS A 31 19.00 52.75 55.70
CA LYS A 31 18.65 51.40 55.22
C LYS A 31 17.22 51.02 55.61
N ARG A 32 16.77 51.36 56.82
CA ARG A 32 15.40 51.11 57.29
C ARG A 32 14.39 51.90 56.47
N GLU A 33 14.61 53.19 56.23
CA GLU A 33 13.73 54.01 55.38
C GLU A 33 13.67 53.47 53.95
N THR A 34 14.82 53.06 53.39
CA THR A 34 14.86 52.45 52.05
C THR A 34 14.10 51.11 52.01
N LEU A 35 14.21 50.29 53.06
CA LEU A 35 13.47 49.04 53.20
C LEU A 35 11.96 49.28 53.34
N VAL A 36 11.54 50.26 54.13
CA VAL A 36 10.13 50.64 54.29
C VAL A 36 9.56 51.17 52.97
N ALA A 37 10.31 52.02 52.26
CA ALA A 37 9.91 52.51 50.94
C ALA A 37 9.75 51.38 49.92
N LYS A 38 10.72 50.44 49.87
CA LYS A 38 10.64 49.25 49.00
C LYS A 38 9.48 48.32 49.39
N PHE A 39 9.22 48.14 50.68
CA PHE A 39 8.10 47.33 51.18
C PHE A 39 6.76 47.95 50.81
N ASN A 40 6.59 49.26 51.00
CA ASN A 40 5.37 49.98 50.63
C ASN A 40 5.16 49.99 49.11
N GLN A 41 6.23 50.12 48.32
CA GLN A 41 6.15 50.04 46.86
C GLN A 41 5.75 48.62 46.42
N ALA A 42 6.32 47.57 47.02
CA ALA A 42 5.95 46.19 46.73
C ALA A 42 4.49 45.89 47.13
N ALA A 43 4.04 46.41 48.27
CA ALA A 43 2.66 46.28 48.73
C ALA A 43 1.66 47.03 47.81
N SER A 44 2.01 48.24 47.34
CA SER A 44 1.22 48.99 46.35
C SER A 44 1.09 48.23 45.04
N VAL A 45 2.20 47.69 44.51
CA VAL A 45 2.20 46.89 43.27
C VAL A 45 1.37 45.63 43.42
N GLN A 46 1.40 44.95 44.57
CA GLN A 46 0.52 43.81 44.84
C GLN A 46 -0.96 44.22 44.91
N PHE A 47 -1.28 45.37 45.50
CA PHE A 47 -2.64 45.89 45.57
C PHE A 47 -3.16 46.27 44.17
N ASP A 48 -2.38 46.97 43.37
CA ASP A 48 -2.73 47.36 42.00
C ASP A 48 -2.92 46.11 41.11
N ASN A 49 -2.05 45.11 41.26
CA ASN A 49 -2.21 43.82 40.57
C ASN A 49 -3.48 43.08 41.01
N ALA A 50 -3.84 43.12 42.29
CA ALA A 50 -5.08 42.51 42.79
C ALA A 50 -6.32 43.23 42.25
N VAL A 51 -6.33 44.56 42.20
CA VAL A 51 -7.42 45.36 41.61
C VAL A 51 -7.56 45.07 40.11
N LEU A 52 -6.44 45.00 39.38
CA LEU A 52 -6.43 44.66 37.96
C LEU A 52 -6.97 43.24 37.71
N LEU A 53 -6.59 42.27 38.55
CA LEU A 53 -7.09 40.90 38.48
C LEU A 53 -8.61 40.83 38.71
N VAL A 54 -9.13 41.57 39.69
CA VAL A 54 -10.59 41.66 39.97
C VAL A 54 -11.35 42.29 38.81
N ASN A 55 -10.79 43.32 38.17
CA ASN A 55 -11.43 43.95 37.02
C ASN A 55 -11.42 43.05 35.78
N LYS A 56 -10.29 42.41 35.46
CA LYS A 56 -10.19 41.45 34.35
C LYS A 56 -11.11 40.24 34.54
N THR A 57 -11.21 39.71 35.75
CA THR A 57 -12.14 38.61 36.06
C THR A 57 -13.60 39.03 35.92
N ARG A 58 -13.96 40.25 36.34
CA ARG A 58 -15.31 40.80 36.15
C ARG A 58 -15.65 40.96 34.66
N GLU A 59 -14.75 41.53 33.87
CA GLU A 59 -14.95 41.70 32.42
C GLU A 59 -15.15 40.35 31.71
N LEU A 60 -14.33 39.35 32.05
CA LEU A 60 -14.45 37.99 31.53
C LEU A 60 -15.79 37.34 31.86
N ILE A 61 -16.26 37.46 33.11
CA ILE A 61 -17.56 36.92 33.52
C ILE A 61 -18.71 37.62 32.77
N SER A 62 -18.59 38.90 32.46
CA SER A 62 -19.58 39.67 31.71
C SER A 62 -19.52 39.51 30.18
N SER A 63 -18.48 38.85 29.65
CA SER A 63 -18.28 38.69 28.20
C SER A 63 -19.25 37.67 27.58
N THR A 64 -19.43 37.73 26.26
CA THR A 64 -20.31 36.83 25.48
C THR A 64 -19.63 35.53 25.03
N SER A 65 -18.41 35.24 25.47
CA SER A 65 -17.68 34.02 25.08
C SER A 65 -18.29 32.74 25.68
N SER A 66 -17.97 31.59 25.08
CA SER A 66 -18.37 30.26 25.57
C SER A 66 -17.94 30.05 27.01
N ASP A 67 -18.75 29.33 27.80
CA ASP A 67 -18.45 29.03 29.20
C ASP A 67 -17.12 28.27 29.36
N ASP A 68 -16.75 27.41 28.39
CA ASP A 68 -15.46 26.70 28.41
C ASP A 68 -14.28 27.63 28.10
N ASP A 69 -14.45 28.59 27.20
CA ASP A 69 -13.43 29.60 26.91
C ASP A 69 -13.22 30.53 28.11
N LYS A 70 -14.30 30.90 28.82
CA LYS A 70 -14.22 31.65 30.07
C LYS A 70 -13.46 30.87 31.13
N ILE A 71 -13.71 29.58 31.28
CA ILE A 71 -12.96 28.73 32.22
C ILE A 71 -11.48 28.66 31.84
N ARG A 72 -11.14 28.51 30.56
CA ARG A 72 -9.75 28.53 30.07
C ARG A 72 -9.07 29.88 30.36
N GLN A 73 -9.72 31.00 30.04
CA GLN A 73 -9.19 32.34 30.26
C GLN A 73 -9.04 32.68 31.75
N LEU A 74 -9.98 32.25 32.61
CA LEU A 74 -9.87 32.37 34.06
C LEU A 74 -8.72 31.50 34.61
N THR A 75 -8.51 30.32 34.04
CA THR A 75 -7.39 29.43 34.41
C THR A 75 -6.05 30.01 33.98
N GLN A 76 -6.00 30.70 32.83
CA GLN A 76 -4.82 31.43 32.38
C GLN A 76 -4.51 32.62 33.29
N LEU A 77 -5.52 33.41 33.68
CA LEU A 77 -5.34 34.50 34.65
C LEU A 77 -4.82 34.00 36.00
N ARG A 78 -5.22 32.79 36.43
CA ARG A 78 -4.66 32.15 37.63
C ARG A 78 -3.18 31.81 37.46
N HIS A 79 -2.75 31.45 36.25
CA HIS A 79 -1.34 31.20 35.95
C HIS A 79 -0.52 32.50 35.93
N ASP A 80 -1.04 33.54 35.28
CA ASP A 80 -0.32 34.80 35.06
C ASP A 80 -0.13 35.65 36.34
N TYR A 81 -1.10 35.60 37.27
CA TYR A 81 -1.09 36.41 38.50
C TYR A 81 -0.87 35.60 39.79
N GLY A 82 -0.66 34.28 39.67
CA GLY A 82 -0.43 33.37 40.79
C GLY A 82 -1.70 32.83 41.46
N SER A 83 -1.56 31.67 42.11
CA SER A 83 -2.64 30.95 42.80
C SER A 83 -3.08 31.67 44.10
N THR A 84 -3.96 32.65 43.97
CA THR A 84 -4.66 33.26 45.12
C THR A 84 -5.89 32.44 45.51
N GLU A 85 -6.23 32.40 46.80
CA GLU A 85 -7.46 31.76 47.29
C GLU A 85 -8.72 32.36 46.64
N PHE A 86 -8.67 33.66 46.30
CA PHE A 86 -9.69 34.36 45.53
C PHE A 86 -9.92 33.71 44.15
N MET A 87 -8.87 33.56 43.33
CA MET A 87 -9.00 32.99 41.98
C MET A 87 -9.49 31.54 42.01
N SER A 88 -9.00 30.75 42.96
CA SER A 88 -9.47 29.37 43.14
C SER A 88 -10.95 29.31 43.51
N ASN A 89 -11.43 30.21 44.38
CA ASN A 89 -12.85 30.28 44.72
C ASN A 89 -13.73 30.83 43.58
N VAL A 90 -13.24 31.81 42.81
CA VAL A 90 -13.96 32.35 41.65
C VAL A 90 -14.10 31.29 40.55
N ILE A 91 -13.01 30.60 40.19
CA ILE A 91 -13.05 29.52 39.20
C ILE A 91 -13.98 28.41 39.66
N ARG A 92 -13.88 27.97 40.92
CA ARG A 92 -14.76 26.93 41.48
C ARG A 92 -16.23 27.32 41.42
N ARG A 93 -16.59 28.52 41.88
CA ARG A 93 -17.98 29.01 41.82
C ARG A 93 -18.47 29.21 40.39
N PHE A 94 -17.60 29.64 39.48
CA PHE A 94 -17.96 29.77 38.08
C PHE A 94 -18.23 28.39 37.47
N GLN A 95 -17.36 27.41 37.72
CA GLN A 95 -17.56 26.01 37.32
C GLN A 95 -18.86 25.44 37.91
N GLU A 96 -19.11 25.61 39.21
CA GLU A 96 -20.38 25.20 39.86
C GLU A 96 -21.60 25.84 39.16
N ASN A 97 -21.56 27.14 38.87
CA ASN A 97 -22.64 27.83 38.17
C ASN A 97 -22.82 27.39 36.71
N VAL A 98 -21.73 27.06 36.00
CA VAL A 98 -21.80 26.48 34.65
C VAL A 98 -22.42 25.10 34.71
N THR A 99 -22.02 24.26 35.66
CA THR A 99 -22.60 22.93 35.87
C THR A 99 -24.09 23.02 36.21
N ILE A 100 -24.50 23.95 37.08
CA ILE A 100 -25.91 24.18 37.40
C ILE A 100 -26.70 24.60 36.15
N ARG A 101 -26.16 25.53 35.34
CA ARG A 101 -26.81 25.94 34.08
C ARG A 101 -26.92 24.80 33.08
N ARG A 102 -25.88 23.98 32.93
CA ARG A 102 -25.92 22.76 32.11
C ARG A 102 -26.96 21.75 32.62
N LEU A 103 -27.06 21.54 33.93
CA LEU A 103 -28.07 20.67 34.54
C LEU A 103 -29.50 21.19 34.37
N GLN A 104 -29.71 22.51 34.47
CA GLN A 104 -31.01 23.15 34.20
C GLN A 104 -31.40 23.01 32.73
N MET A 105 -30.44 23.21 31.83
CA MET A 105 -30.66 23.02 30.39
C MET A 105 -30.96 21.55 30.08
N LYS A 106 -30.21 20.61 30.64
CA LYS A 106 -30.47 19.16 30.56
C LYS A 106 -31.88 18.80 31.04
N SER A 107 -32.28 19.27 32.22
CA SER A 107 -33.62 18.95 32.76
C SER A 107 -34.75 19.57 31.93
N SER A 108 -34.55 20.78 31.38
CA SER A 108 -35.51 21.38 30.46
C SER A 108 -35.64 20.59 29.16
N LEU A 109 -34.53 20.16 28.56
CA LEU A 109 -34.53 19.39 27.32
C LEU A 109 -35.12 18.00 27.50
N LEU A 110 -34.74 17.30 28.57
CA LEU A 110 -35.34 16.00 28.91
C LEU A 110 -36.85 16.11 29.06
N LYS A 111 -37.33 17.17 29.72
CA LYS A 111 -38.77 17.42 29.86
C LYS A 111 -39.42 17.70 28.50
N THR A 112 -38.82 18.55 27.67
CA THR A 112 -39.34 18.85 26.32
C THR A 112 -39.38 17.62 25.41
N ILE A 113 -38.42 16.70 25.54
CA ILE A 113 -38.38 15.47 24.73
C ILE A 113 -39.37 14.42 25.28
N GLN A 114 -39.53 14.32 26.61
CA GLN A 114 -40.44 13.36 27.27
C GLN A 114 -41.92 13.77 27.17
N ASP A 115 -42.23 15.06 27.19
CA ASP A 115 -43.58 15.57 26.92
C ASP A 115 -43.84 15.47 25.41
N HIS A 116 -44.23 14.27 24.92
CA HIS A 116 -44.49 13.93 23.51
C HIS A 116 -45.56 14.82 22.85
N GLY A 117 -45.21 16.06 22.51
CA GLY A 117 -46.00 16.92 21.64
C GLY A 117 -45.78 16.58 20.17
N PRO A 118 -46.64 17.05 19.24
CA PRO A 118 -46.36 16.92 17.82
C PRO A 118 -45.12 17.75 17.50
N PHE A 119 -43.98 17.09 17.41
CA PHE A 119 -42.73 17.75 17.03
C PHE A 119 -42.84 18.17 15.57
N THR A 120 -42.70 19.47 15.32
CA THR A 120 -42.46 19.97 13.97
C THR A 120 -40.95 19.94 13.71
N ILE A 121 -40.55 19.85 12.44
CA ILE A 121 -39.13 19.82 12.06
C ILE A 121 -38.34 21.00 12.67
N ASN A 122 -38.98 22.16 12.79
CA ASN A 122 -38.39 23.34 13.42
C ASN A 122 -38.17 23.18 14.94
N SER A 123 -39.09 22.55 15.66
CA SER A 123 -38.91 22.32 17.10
C SER A 123 -37.79 21.30 17.36
N ILE A 124 -37.65 20.28 16.50
CA ILE A 124 -36.55 19.31 16.58
C ILE A 124 -35.21 19.97 16.29
N LYS A 125 -35.16 20.88 15.30
CA LYS A 125 -33.95 21.65 15.00
C LYS A 125 -33.47 22.47 16.19
N GLU A 126 -34.39 23.14 16.89
CA GLU A 126 -34.05 23.90 18.10
C GLU A 126 -33.55 22.97 19.22
N VAL A 127 -34.22 21.84 19.44
CA VAL A 127 -33.81 20.83 20.44
C VAL A 127 -32.45 20.22 20.11
N SER A 128 -32.19 19.88 18.84
CA SER A 128 -30.92 19.32 18.37
C SER A 128 -29.76 20.31 18.51
N ASN A 129 -29.96 21.59 18.19
CA ASN A 129 -28.94 22.63 18.40
C ASN A 129 -28.60 22.78 19.88
N ASN A 130 -29.61 22.76 20.75
CA ASN A 130 -29.43 22.87 22.19
C ASN A 130 -28.79 21.61 22.80
N ALA A 131 -29.15 20.41 22.32
CA ALA A 131 -28.53 19.15 22.72
C ALA A 131 -27.04 19.09 22.30
N SER A 132 -26.73 19.54 21.08
CA SER A 132 -25.36 19.62 20.57
C SER A 132 -24.47 20.53 21.42
N GLN A 133 -25.01 21.62 21.99
CA GLN A 133 -24.28 22.51 22.90
C GLN A 133 -23.97 21.87 24.27
N LEU A 134 -24.82 20.95 24.72
CA LEU A 134 -24.64 20.24 25.99
C LEU A 134 -23.68 19.05 25.88
N ALA A 135 -23.67 18.37 24.72
CA ALA A 135 -22.90 17.16 24.45
C ALA A 135 -23.08 16.07 25.55
N ASP A 136 -24.30 15.95 26.07
CA ASP A 136 -24.65 14.99 27.13
C ASP A 136 -25.20 13.69 26.52
N SER A 137 -24.69 12.54 27.00
CA SER A 137 -25.07 11.21 26.50
C SER A 137 -26.57 10.94 26.63
N ASP A 138 -27.15 11.18 27.81
CA ASP A 138 -28.55 10.81 28.08
C ASP A 138 -29.52 11.61 27.21
N VAL A 139 -29.22 12.90 26.98
CA VAL A 139 -30.01 13.77 26.11
C VAL A 139 -29.89 13.33 24.65
N ASN A 140 -28.70 12.98 24.20
CA ASN A 140 -28.47 12.50 22.84
C ASN A 140 -29.15 11.16 22.58
N ASP A 141 -29.12 10.23 23.54
CA ASP A 141 -29.78 8.92 23.43
C ASP A 141 -31.31 9.08 23.37
N LEU A 142 -31.88 9.96 24.20
CA LEU A 142 -33.33 10.22 24.18
C LEU A 142 -33.76 10.97 22.91
N LEU A 143 -32.96 11.92 22.44
CA LEU A 143 -33.18 12.62 21.18
C LEU A 143 -33.12 11.65 20.00
N HIS A 144 -32.12 10.77 19.96
CA HIS A 144 -31.99 9.72 18.95
C HIS A 144 -33.24 8.82 18.91
N ASN A 145 -33.68 8.30 20.06
CA ASN A 145 -34.88 7.46 20.12
C ASN A 145 -36.15 8.20 19.63
N THR A 146 -36.26 9.49 19.94
CA THR A 146 -37.41 10.32 19.51
C THR A 146 -37.38 10.57 18.00
N ILE A 147 -36.20 10.90 17.46
CA ILE A 147 -36.01 11.08 16.01
C ILE A 147 -36.25 9.76 15.27
N MET A 148 -35.77 8.63 15.78
CA MET A 148 -36.01 7.31 15.19
C MET A 148 -37.50 6.94 15.15
N ASN A 149 -38.26 7.25 16.20
CA ASN A 149 -39.72 7.05 16.19
C ASN A 149 -40.42 7.90 15.12
N LEU A 150 -40.02 9.17 14.98
CA LEU A 150 -40.56 10.06 13.94
C LEU A 150 -40.17 9.64 12.52
N ILE A 151 -38.93 9.16 12.36
CA ILE A 151 -38.46 8.57 11.10
C ILE A 151 -39.35 7.38 10.76
N GLU A 152 -39.62 6.48 11.71
CA GLU A 152 -40.45 5.30 11.46
C GLU A 152 -41.89 5.67 11.10
N GLU A 153 -42.49 6.67 11.78
CA GLU A 153 -43.81 7.20 11.41
C GLU A 153 -43.82 7.75 9.98
N LYS A 154 -42.80 8.54 9.61
CA LYS A 154 -42.65 9.10 8.26
C LYS A 154 -42.35 8.03 7.21
N LYS A 155 -41.59 6.98 7.55
CA LYS A 155 -41.34 5.81 6.68
C LYS A 155 -42.64 5.07 6.37
N ASN A 156 -43.49 4.86 7.37
CA ASN A 156 -44.79 4.22 7.19
C ASN A 156 -45.72 5.05 6.29
N LEU A 157 -45.79 6.37 6.50
CA LEU A 157 -46.54 7.28 5.63
C LEU A 157 -46.01 7.28 4.20
N LEU A 158 -44.68 7.25 4.02
CA LEU A 158 -44.05 7.14 2.71
C LEU A 158 -44.49 5.83 2.05
N SER A 159 -44.42 4.70 2.75
CA SER A 159 -44.84 3.39 2.24
C SER A 159 -46.30 3.40 1.76
N GLU A 160 -47.21 3.99 2.54
CA GLU A 160 -48.60 4.17 2.14
C GLU A 160 -48.73 5.00 0.85
N LEU A 161 -48.02 6.12 0.74
CA LEU A 161 -48.04 6.96 -0.47
C LEU A 161 -47.50 6.21 -1.69
N TYR A 162 -46.49 5.36 -1.52
CA TYR A 162 -45.93 4.53 -2.59
C TYR A 162 -46.91 3.50 -3.11
N HIS A 163 -47.73 2.89 -2.24
CA HIS A 163 -48.75 1.93 -2.65
C HIS A 163 -49.81 2.53 -3.58
N HIS A 164 -49.94 3.86 -3.62
CA HIS A 164 -50.88 4.57 -4.49
C HIS A 164 -50.27 4.97 -5.85
N VAL A 165 -48.97 4.69 -6.09
CA VAL A 165 -48.27 4.97 -7.35
C VAL A 165 -48.18 3.69 -8.18
N ASP A 166 -49.09 3.52 -9.15
CA ASP A 166 -49.23 2.30 -9.96
C ASP A 166 -48.06 2.07 -10.94
N SER A 167 -47.40 3.12 -11.46
CA SER A 167 -46.26 3.00 -12.39
C SER A 167 -45.40 4.24 -12.44
N TRP A 168 -44.13 4.08 -12.08
CA TRP A 168 -43.09 5.12 -12.09
C TRP A 168 -42.78 5.66 -13.48
N ASP A 169 -43.07 4.87 -14.52
CA ASP A 169 -42.71 5.17 -15.91
C ASP A 169 -43.76 6.01 -16.66
N LYS A 170 -44.91 6.32 -16.04
CA LYS A 170 -46.00 7.08 -16.65
C LYS A 170 -46.42 8.20 -15.71
N MET A 171 -45.90 9.41 -15.93
CA MET A 171 -46.40 10.61 -15.25
C MET A 171 -47.74 11.04 -15.89
N ASP A 172 -48.86 10.76 -15.22
CA ASP A 172 -50.12 11.45 -15.50
C ASP A 172 -50.29 12.68 -14.60
N SER A 173 -51.15 13.62 -15.02
CA SER A 173 -51.41 14.87 -14.29
C SER A 173 -51.90 14.70 -12.83
N LYS A 174 -52.45 13.53 -12.48
CA LYS A 174 -52.85 13.17 -11.10
C LYS A 174 -51.66 12.76 -10.22
N ASP A 175 -50.58 12.28 -10.83
CA ASP A 175 -49.41 11.78 -10.11
C ASP A 175 -48.53 12.93 -9.61
N ILE A 176 -48.64 14.13 -10.19
CA ILE A 176 -47.84 15.31 -9.82
C ILE A 176 -48.02 15.66 -8.34
N SER A 177 -49.25 15.67 -7.82
CA SER A 177 -49.50 15.95 -6.39
C SER A 177 -48.95 14.85 -5.47
N HIS A 178 -49.00 13.59 -5.93
CA HIS A 178 -48.42 12.47 -5.19
C HIS A 178 -46.89 12.59 -5.14
N PHE A 179 -46.24 12.90 -6.26
CA PHE A 179 -44.79 13.12 -6.32
C PHE A 179 -44.33 14.33 -5.49
N VAL A 180 -45.10 15.42 -5.46
CA VAL A 180 -44.79 16.57 -4.59
C VAL A 180 -44.87 16.17 -3.11
N ASN A 181 -45.92 15.44 -2.72
CA ASN A 181 -46.06 14.95 -1.35
C ASN A 181 -44.93 13.98 -0.97
N ILE A 182 -44.57 13.05 -1.86
CA ILE A 182 -43.46 12.11 -1.65
C ILE A 182 -42.14 12.86 -1.49
N ASN A 183 -41.84 13.82 -2.38
CA ASN A 183 -40.63 14.63 -2.29
C ASN A 183 -40.56 15.44 -0.98
N SER A 184 -41.68 15.98 -0.51
CA SER A 184 -41.74 16.67 0.77
C SER A 184 -41.41 15.73 1.93
N HIS A 185 -41.96 14.52 1.95
CA HIS A 185 -41.68 13.54 3.01
C HIS A 185 -40.24 13.00 2.94
N LEU A 186 -39.70 12.81 1.74
CA LEU A 186 -38.29 12.45 1.56
C LEU A 186 -37.36 13.56 2.06
N HIS A 187 -37.65 14.82 1.72
CA HIS A 187 -36.91 15.97 2.23
C HIS A 187 -36.97 16.05 3.76
N ASP A 188 -38.17 15.89 4.35
CA ASP A 188 -38.35 15.84 5.80
C ASP A 188 -37.48 14.75 6.45
N LEU A 189 -37.45 13.54 5.88
CA LEU A 189 -36.64 12.43 6.39
C LEU A 189 -35.13 12.75 6.33
N ILE A 190 -34.66 13.34 5.23
CA ILE A 190 -33.26 13.75 5.09
C ILE A 190 -32.92 14.80 6.17
N VAL A 191 -33.78 15.80 6.34
CA VAL A 191 -33.58 16.87 7.34
C VAL A 191 -33.60 16.30 8.77
N LEU A 192 -34.54 15.42 9.10
CA LEU A 192 -34.59 14.74 10.41
C LEU A 192 -33.28 13.98 10.69
N GLN A 193 -32.75 13.26 9.70
CA GLN A 193 -31.50 12.53 9.86
C GLN A 193 -30.29 13.46 10.09
N THR A 194 -30.29 14.66 9.51
CA THR A 194 -29.23 15.65 9.78
C THR A 194 -29.25 16.21 11.21
N PHE A 195 -30.39 16.13 11.90
CA PHE A 195 -30.53 16.58 13.29
C PHE A 195 -30.20 15.50 14.32
N ASP A 196 -30.06 14.26 13.89
CA ASP A 196 -29.77 13.14 14.77
C ASP A 196 -28.26 13.11 15.12
N PRO A 197 -27.89 13.09 16.41
CA PRO A 197 -26.49 13.12 16.83
C PRO A 197 -25.70 11.85 16.46
N VAL A 198 -26.37 10.72 16.21
CA VAL A 198 -25.77 9.44 15.86
C VAL A 198 -25.72 9.26 14.34
N LEU A 199 -26.84 9.47 13.65
CA LEU A 199 -26.97 9.24 12.22
C LEU A 199 -26.27 10.32 11.38
N SER A 200 -26.14 11.56 11.88
CA SER A 200 -25.39 12.62 11.21
C SER A 200 -23.89 12.30 11.06
N ALA A 201 -23.35 11.37 11.84
CA ALA A 201 -21.98 10.88 11.68
C ALA A 201 -21.80 10.07 10.38
N SER A 202 -22.85 9.38 9.93
CA SER A 202 -22.84 8.61 8.67
C SER A 202 -23.19 9.53 7.49
N LYS A 203 -22.18 10.22 6.95
CA LYS A 203 -22.34 11.27 5.93
C LYS A 203 -22.88 10.82 4.57
N MET A 204 -23.04 9.52 4.28
CA MET A 204 -23.48 9.05 2.96
C MET A 204 -24.69 8.11 2.99
N HIS A 205 -25.02 7.52 4.14
CA HIS A 205 -26.13 6.59 4.23
C HIS A 205 -27.41 7.33 4.60
N LEU A 206 -28.37 7.46 3.67
CA LEU A 206 -29.64 8.16 3.90
C LEU A 206 -30.82 7.19 3.99
N LEU A 207 -31.48 7.16 5.14
CA LEU A 207 -32.66 6.32 5.41
C LEU A 207 -33.85 6.67 4.50
N ALA A 208 -33.91 7.91 4.02
CA ALA A 208 -34.91 8.36 3.05
C ALA A 208 -34.81 7.55 1.73
N PHE A 209 -33.59 7.27 1.28
CA PHE A 209 -33.36 6.52 0.05
C PHE A 209 -33.63 5.02 0.23
N GLU A 210 -33.31 4.45 1.40
CA GLU A 210 -33.74 3.09 1.73
C GLU A 210 -35.26 2.96 1.65
N SER A 211 -35.99 3.95 2.17
CA SER A 211 -37.46 3.95 2.21
C SER A 211 -38.08 4.07 0.81
N LEU A 212 -37.42 4.81 -0.08
CA LEU A 212 -37.74 4.90 -1.51
C LEU A 212 -37.52 3.54 -2.22
N LEU A 213 -36.51 2.77 -1.83
CA LEU A 213 -36.21 1.47 -2.42
C LEU A 213 -37.00 0.32 -1.80
N SER A 214 -37.39 0.45 -0.52
CA SER A 214 -38.00 -0.62 0.27
C SER A 214 -39.33 -1.08 -0.32
N THR A 215 -40.09 -0.16 -0.91
CA THR A 215 -41.42 -0.38 -1.49
C THR A 215 -41.39 -0.90 -2.94
N ASN A 216 -40.23 -0.93 -3.59
CA ASN A 216 -40.12 -1.31 -5.00
C ASN A 216 -39.00 -2.35 -5.21
N LEU A 217 -37.74 -1.92 -5.13
CA LEU A 217 -36.61 -2.78 -5.39
C LEU A 217 -36.49 -3.86 -4.31
N GLN A 218 -36.57 -3.52 -3.02
CA GLN A 218 -36.33 -4.47 -1.93
C GLN A 218 -37.39 -5.60 -1.93
N VAL A 219 -38.68 -5.28 -2.10
CA VAL A 219 -39.75 -6.31 -2.20
C VAL A 219 -39.51 -7.24 -3.39
N LYS A 220 -39.23 -6.68 -4.58
CA LYS A 220 -38.99 -7.50 -5.78
C LYS A 220 -37.73 -8.35 -5.62
N PHE A 221 -36.66 -7.76 -5.08
CA PHE A 221 -35.41 -8.44 -4.81
C PHE A 221 -35.60 -9.59 -3.82
N ALA A 222 -36.24 -9.35 -2.67
CA ALA A 222 -36.55 -10.39 -1.69
C ALA A 222 -37.48 -11.47 -2.27
N PHE A 223 -38.46 -11.09 -3.10
CA PHE A 223 -39.32 -12.06 -3.77
C PHE A 223 -38.53 -12.99 -4.70
N HIS A 224 -37.52 -12.50 -5.42
CA HIS A 224 -36.73 -13.31 -6.36
C HIS A 224 -35.56 -14.05 -5.69
N PHE A 225 -34.89 -13.43 -4.73
CA PHE A 225 -33.60 -13.89 -4.21
C PHE A 225 -33.62 -14.29 -2.73
N SER A 226 -34.80 -14.35 -2.11
CA SER A 226 -35.00 -14.89 -0.76
C SER A 226 -35.91 -16.13 -0.76
N GLY A 227 -35.81 -16.93 0.30
CA GLY A 227 -36.63 -18.13 0.50
C GLY A 227 -36.24 -19.32 -0.38
N LYS A 228 -37.21 -20.17 -0.73
CA LYS A 228 -36.99 -21.48 -1.38
C LYS A 228 -37.07 -21.46 -2.91
N LYS A 229 -37.02 -20.29 -3.54
CA LYS A 229 -37.09 -20.22 -5.01
C LYS A 229 -35.80 -20.70 -5.65
N LYS A 230 -35.91 -21.27 -6.85
CA LYS A 230 -34.76 -21.72 -7.65
C LYS A 230 -33.78 -20.58 -7.98
N THR A 231 -34.28 -19.34 -8.03
CA THR A 231 -33.51 -18.11 -8.29
C THR A 231 -32.66 -17.69 -7.09
N ASN A 232 -32.96 -18.15 -5.88
CA ASN A 232 -32.09 -17.98 -4.72
C ASN A 232 -31.04 -19.10 -4.71
N ASN A 233 -29.90 -18.86 -5.37
CA ASN A 233 -28.82 -19.83 -5.48
C ASN A 233 -27.47 -19.18 -5.19
N VAL A 234 -26.82 -19.63 -4.11
CA VAL A 234 -25.50 -19.12 -3.67
C VAL A 234 -24.40 -19.39 -4.68
N SER A 235 -24.50 -20.46 -5.48
CA SER A 235 -23.55 -20.73 -6.57
C SER A 235 -23.75 -19.84 -7.79
N LYS A 236 -24.83 -19.05 -7.84
CA LYS A 236 -25.18 -18.18 -8.97
C LYS A 236 -25.39 -16.72 -8.55
N PRO A 237 -24.40 -16.06 -7.93
CA PRO A 237 -24.51 -14.66 -7.52
C PRO A 237 -24.69 -13.71 -8.71
N GLU A 238 -24.25 -14.08 -9.92
CA GLU A 238 -24.41 -13.28 -11.12
C GLU A 238 -25.88 -12.93 -11.43
N TRP A 239 -26.84 -13.77 -11.00
CA TRP A 239 -28.26 -13.53 -11.24
C TRP A 239 -28.79 -12.30 -10.52
N TRP A 240 -28.43 -12.14 -9.24
CA TRP A 240 -28.89 -10.99 -8.47
C TRP A 240 -28.04 -9.76 -8.78
N VAL A 241 -26.75 -9.93 -9.10
CA VAL A 241 -25.87 -8.84 -9.58
C VAL A 241 -26.40 -8.26 -10.89
N ASP A 242 -26.69 -9.09 -11.89
CA ASP A 242 -27.21 -8.63 -13.18
C ASP A 242 -28.60 -8.01 -13.05
N TYR A 243 -29.42 -8.51 -12.13
CA TYR A 243 -30.73 -7.93 -11.84
C TYR A 243 -30.59 -6.50 -11.31
N LEU A 244 -29.67 -6.27 -10.37
CA LEU A 244 -29.41 -4.93 -9.82
C LEU A 244 -28.84 -3.97 -10.85
N LEU A 245 -27.84 -4.41 -11.63
CA LEU A 245 -27.25 -3.58 -12.68
C LEU A 245 -28.29 -3.16 -13.72
N LYS A 246 -29.16 -4.07 -14.15
CA LYS A 246 -30.27 -3.76 -15.07
C LYS A 246 -31.29 -2.83 -14.45
N TRP A 247 -31.63 -3.03 -13.17
CA TRP A 247 -32.56 -2.16 -12.47
C TRP A 247 -32.01 -0.74 -12.35
N LEU A 248 -30.72 -0.59 -11.98
CA LEU A 248 -30.06 0.70 -11.91
C LEU A 248 -30.02 1.40 -13.27
N ASP A 249 -29.66 0.67 -14.33
CA ASP A 249 -29.64 1.22 -15.70
C ASP A 249 -31.01 1.75 -16.15
N GLN A 250 -32.08 1.04 -15.80
CA GLN A 250 -33.46 1.41 -16.16
C GLN A 250 -34.03 2.55 -15.31
N HIS A 251 -33.70 2.62 -14.03
CA HIS A 251 -34.42 3.47 -13.07
C HIS A 251 -33.61 4.62 -12.47
N ALA A 252 -32.27 4.58 -12.48
CA ALA A 252 -31.44 5.59 -11.83
C ALA A 252 -31.71 7.01 -12.36
N SER A 253 -31.79 7.17 -13.70
CA SER A 253 -32.06 8.46 -14.34
C SER A 253 -33.45 9.01 -13.99
N LEU A 254 -34.46 8.14 -13.93
CA LEU A 254 -35.83 8.51 -13.55
C LEU A 254 -35.90 8.92 -12.08
N PHE A 255 -35.26 8.17 -11.20
CA PHE A 255 -35.20 8.51 -9.78
C PHE A 255 -34.50 9.85 -9.55
N ASN A 256 -33.39 10.10 -10.26
CA ASN A 256 -32.71 11.39 -10.21
C ASN A 256 -33.62 12.53 -10.70
N LEU A 257 -34.36 12.33 -11.78
CA LEU A 257 -35.30 13.32 -12.31
C LEU A 257 -36.41 13.66 -11.31
N HIS A 258 -36.95 12.66 -10.61
CA HIS A 258 -38.10 12.84 -9.72
C HIS A 258 -37.74 13.26 -8.29
N PHE A 259 -36.56 12.86 -7.78
CA PHE A 259 -36.23 12.98 -6.36
C PHE A 259 -35.01 13.81 -6.02
N SER A 260 -34.20 14.22 -7.00
CA SER A 260 -33.04 15.09 -6.72
C SER A 260 -33.42 16.39 -6.02
N VAL A 261 -34.65 16.87 -6.20
CA VAL A 261 -35.18 18.06 -5.52
C VAL A 261 -35.22 17.89 -3.99
N SER A 262 -35.38 16.67 -3.48
CA SER A 262 -35.41 16.41 -2.03
C SER A 262 -34.08 16.71 -1.31
N LEU A 263 -32.96 16.78 -2.05
CA LEU A 263 -31.64 17.11 -1.50
C LEU A 263 -31.39 18.62 -1.37
N LYS A 264 -32.22 19.47 -2.00
CA LYS A 264 -32.05 20.94 -1.93
C LYS A 264 -32.21 21.43 -0.50
N ASP A 265 -31.51 22.50 -0.15
CA ASP A 265 -31.52 23.12 1.19
C ASP A 265 -31.04 22.18 2.32
N THR A 266 -30.32 21.11 1.98
CA THR A 266 -29.66 20.20 2.92
C THR A 266 -28.14 20.23 2.74
N ILE A 267 -27.40 19.61 3.67
CA ILE A 267 -25.95 19.44 3.56
C ILE A 267 -25.51 18.58 2.36
N TYR A 268 -26.45 17.89 1.72
CA TYR A 268 -26.20 17.00 0.59
C TYR A 268 -26.48 17.65 -0.77
N GLN A 269 -26.82 18.95 -0.81
CA GLN A 269 -27.17 19.63 -2.05
C GLN A 269 -26.06 19.59 -3.12
N GLU A 270 -24.80 19.59 -2.71
CA GLU A 270 -23.64 19.55 -3.63
C GLU A 270 -23.20 18.12 -4.00
N THR A 271 -23.86 17.11 -3.46
CA THR A 271 -23.53 15.71 -3.71
C THR A 271 -24.33 15.13 -4.86
N PHE A 272 -23.82 14.07 -5.50
CA PHE A 272 -24.56 13.41 -6.57
C PHE A 272 -25.67 12.53 -5.98
N PHE A 273 -26.88 12.66 -6.53
CA PHE A 273 -28.04 11.83 -6.14
C PHE A 273 -27.75 10.33 -6.31
N ILE A 274 -26.99 9.97 -7.35
CA ILE A 274 -26.65 8.58 -7.66
C ILE A 274 -25.82 7.92 -6.56
N ASP A 275 -24.97 8.67 -5.87
CA ASP A 275 -24.15 8.14 -4.78
C ASP A 275 -25.02 7.67 -3.61
N HIS A 276 -26.05 8.46 -3.28
CA HIS A 276 -27.03 8.14 -2.23
C HIS A 276 -27.92 6.98 -2.61
N LEU A 277 -28.33 6.92 -3.89
CA LEU A 277 -29.13 5.81 -4.41
C LEU A 277 -28.36 4.50 -4.38
N ILE A 278 -27.12 4.47 -4.88
CA ILE A 278 -26.27 3.26 -4.87
C ILE A 278 -25.94 2.87 -3.43
N THR A 279 -25.70 3.84 -2.53
CA THR A 279 -25.48 3.55 -1.09
C THR A 279 -26.72 2.93 -0.42
N ALA A 280 -27.94 3.28 -0.84
CA ALA A 280 -29.13 2.61 -0.33
C ALA A 280 -29.35 1.21 -0.96
N VAL A 281 -29.02 1.03 -2.25
CA VAL A 281 -29.01 -0.31 -2.89
C VAL A 281 -28.00 -1.23 -2.21
N ARG A 282 -26.91 -0.66 -1.71
CA ARG A 282 -25.87 -1.36 -0.96
C ARG A 282 -26.42 -2.10 0.27
N GLU A 283 -27.33 -1.50 1.03
CA GLU A 283 -27.93 -2.16 2.19
C GLU A 283 -28.79 -3.38 1.81
N ILE A 284 -29.48 -3.34 0.67
CA ILE A 284 -30.24 -4.50 0.16
C ILE A 284 -29.28 -5.66 -0.17
N CYS A 285 -28.14 -5.34 -0.77
CA CYS A 285 -27.11 -6.34 -1.09
C CYS A 285 -26.49 -6.93 0.18
N ARG A 286 -26.25 -6.08 1.19
CA ARG A 286 -25.70 -6.48 2.49
C ARG A 286 -26.55 -7.56 3.16
N GLU A 287 -27.86 -7.36 3.26
CA GLU A 287 -28.77 -8.34 3.85
C GLU A 287 -28.65 -9.70 3.14
N LYS A 288 -28.55 -9.68 1.81
CA LYS A 288 -28.37 -10.89 1.00
C LYS A 288 -27.02 -11.56 1.25
N ILE A 289 -25.93 -10.80 1.20
CA ILE A 289 -24.57 -11.30 1.45
C ILE A 289 -24.49 -11.93 2.85
N CYS A 290 -25.01 -11.26 3.88
CA CYS A 290 -25.03 -11.80 5.25
C CYS A 290 -25.83 -13.10 5.34
N SER A 291 -26.96 -13.22 4.63
CA SER A 291 -27.75 -14.45 4.63
C SER A 291 -27.07 -15.65 3.97
N ASP A 292 -26.16 -15.40 3.02
CA ASP A 292 -25.43 -16.44 2.30
C ASP A 292 -24.07 -16.77 2.96
N LEU A 293 -23.64 -15.95 3.92
CA LEU A 293 -22.28 -15.95 4.48
C LEU A 293 -21.90 -17.30 5.10
N ASP A 294 -22.78 -17.88 5.93
CA ASP A 294 -22.52 -19.17 6.58
C ASP A 294 -22.29 -20.29 5.56
N MET A 295 -23.01 -20.28 4.44
CA MET A 295 -22.82 -21.27 3.37
C MET A 295 -21.55 -20.99 2.55
N LEU A 296 -21.17 -19.73 2.36
CA LEU A 296 -19.94 -19.34 1.66
C LEU A 296 -18.68 -19.67 2.48
N LEU A 297 -18.75 -19.58 3.81
CA LEU A 297 -17.64 -19.88 4.73
C LEU A 297 -17.47 -21.37 5.04
N ALA A 298 -18.44 -22.21 4.66
CA ALA A 298 -18.32 -23.65 4.84
C ALA A 298 -17.10 -24.22 4.09
N HIS A 299 -16.29 -25.06 4.76
CA HIS A 299 -15.02 -25.57 4.23
C HIS A 299 -15.12 -26.30 2.88
N ASP A 300 -16.26 -26.90 2.55
CA ASP A 300 -16.47 -27.63 1.29
C ASP A 300 -16.77 -26.69 0.10
N ASN A 301 -17.03 -25.40 0.36
CA ASN A 301 -17.55 -24.42 -0.61
C ASN A 301 -16.53 -23.37 -1.04
N GLN A 302 -15.22 -23.67 -0.95
CA GLN A 302 -14.15 -22.70 -1.23
C GLN A 302 -14.24 -22.03 -2.61
N SER A 303 -14.63 -22.78 -3.64
CA SER A 303 -14.80 -22.24 -5.00
C SER A 303 -16.00 -21.30 -5.12
N LEU A 304 -17.03 -21.47 -4.27
CA LEU A 304 -18.18 -20.58 -4.23
C LEU A 304 -17.79 -19.20 -3.70
N LEU A 305 -16.97 -19.14 -2.65
CA LEU A 305 -16.50 -17.87 -2.09
C LEU A 305 -15.66 -17.08 -3.12
N THR A 306 -14.69 -17.73 -3.78
CA THR A 306 -13.88 -17.07 -4.82
C THR A 306 -14.74 -16.55 -5.97
N HIS A 307 -15.69 -17.36 -6.45
CA HIS A 307 -16.62 -16.94 -7.51
C HIS A 307 -17.50 -15.77 -7.07
N PHE A 308 -18.02 -15.81 -5.84
CA PHE A 308 -18.85 -14.76 -5.25
C PHE A 308 -18.09 -13.43 -5.16
N ILE A 309 -16.85 -13.45 -4.67
CA ILE A 309 -15.98 -12.26 -4.63
C ILE A 309 -15.70 -11.74 -6.03
N GLY A 310 -15.46 -12.62 -7.01
CA GLY A 310 -15.31 -12.24 -8.41
C GLY A 310 -16.51 -11.50 -8.98
N GLU A 311 -17.72 -11.98 -8.71
CA GLU A 311 -18.97 -11.33 -9.15
C GLU A 311 -19.22 -9.99 -8.46
N LEU A 312 -18.83 -9.84 -7.19
CA LEU A 312 -18.89 -8.54 -6.52
C LEU A 312 -17.87 -7.55 -7.08
N ARG A 313 -16.70 -8.02 -7.52
CA ARG A 313 -15.69 -7.15 -8.16
C ARG A 313 -16.20 -6.66 -9.50
N ARG A 314 -16.91 -7.53 -10.22
CA ARG A 314 -17.61 -7.16 -11.44
C ARG A 314 -18.68 -6.10 -11.17
N LEU A 315 -19.47 -6.26 -10.11
CA LEU A 315 -20.45 -5.27 -9.68
C LEU A 315 -19.79 -3.90 -9.42
N ASP A 316 -18.76 -3.86 -8.57
CA ASP A 316 -18.04 -2.62 -8.22
C ASP A 316 -17.47 -1.91 -9.46
N LYS A 317 -16.83 -2.67 -10.35
CA LYS A 317 -16.30 -2.13 -11.61
C LYS A 317 -17.42 -1.59 -12.51
N SER A 318 -18.51 -2.32 -12.68
CA SER A 318 -19.66 -1.86 -13.47
C SER A 318 -20.31 -0.61 -12.87
N LEU A 319 -20.33 -0.46 -11.55
CA LEU A 319 -20.87 0.74 -10.89
C LEU A 319 -19.97 1.96 -11.12
N SER A 320 -18.66 1.79 -10.99
CA SER A 320 -17.67 2.83 -11.31
C SER A 320 -17.75 3.24 -12.79
N ASP A 321 -17.75 2.28 -13.71
CA ASP A 321 -17.68 2.55 -15.15
C ASP A 321 -18.99 3.15 -15.71
N ASN A 322 -20.16 2.69 -15.25
CA ASN A 322 -21.45 3.13 -15.80
C ASN A 322 -22.07 4.32 -15.05
N PHE A 323 -21.84 4.44 -13.74
CA PHE A 323 -22.48 5.44 -12.90
C PHE A 323 -21.52 6.45 -12.28
N TYR A 324 -20.21 6.38 -12.60
CA TYR A 324 -19.15 7.25 -12.05
C TYR A 324 -19.11 7.25 -10.51
N TRP A 325 -19.52 6.14 -9.91
CA TRP A 325 -19.60 6.00 -8.48
C TRP A 325 -18.20 5.86 -7.88
N SER A 326 -17.86 6.74 -6.93
CA SER A 326 -16.49 6.91 -6.41
C SER A 326 -16.34 6.59 -4.92
N SER A 327 -17.39 6.13 -4.24
CA SER A 327 -17.29 5.73 -2.83
C SER A 327 -16.68 4.32 -2.68
N SER A 328 -16.41 3.89 -1.44
CA SER A 328 -15.80 2.58 -1.16
C SER A 328 -16.62 1.46 -1.83
N GLY A 329 -15.99 0.52 -2.53
CA GLY A 329 -16.71 -0.56 -3.21
C GLY A 329 -17.57 -1.40 -2.24
N PHE A 330 -18.56 -2.13 -2.77
CA PHE A 330 -19.35 -3.10 -2.00
C PHE A 330 -18.45 -4.15 -1.34
N ILE A 331 -17.34 -4.51 -2.00
CA ILE A 331 -16.34 -5.44 -1.45
C ILE A 331 -15.62 -4.86 -0.26
N ASP A 332 -15.19 -3.60 -0.37
CA ASP A 332 -14.37 -2.98 0.66
C ASP A 332 -15.14 -2.80 1.96
N THR A 333 -16.43 -2.49 1.87
CA THR A 333 -17.27 -2.27 3.05
C THR A 333 -17.81 -3.57 3.65
N PHE A 334 -18.11 -4.62 2.87
CA PHE A 334 -18.75 -5.82 3.45
C PHE A 334 -17.87 -7.04 3.59
N ILE A 335 -16.97 -7.27 2.65
CA ILE A 335 -16.14 -8.48 2.63
C ILE A 335 -14.79 -8.20 3.30
N LEU A 336 -14.27 -6.99 3.16
CA LEU A 336 -13.01 -6.59 3.77
C LEU A 336 -13.14 -6.03 5.20
N GLU A 337 -14.33 -5.78 5.72
CA GLU A 337 -14.50 -5.44 7.15
C GLU A 337 -14.61 -6.67 8.05
N ASN A 338 -14.95 -7.84 7.49
CA ASN A 338 -14.95 -9.12 8.22
C ASN A 338 -13.62 -9.86 8.00
N ASP A 339 -12.80 -9.92 9.05
CA ASP A 339 -11.50 -10.59 9.00
C ASP A 339 -11.59 -12.09 8.72
N GLU A 340 -12.65 -12.78 9.16
CA GLU A 340 -12.85 -14.21 8.93
C GLU A 340 -13.06 -14.53 7.43
N VAL A 341 -13.85 -13.70 6.74
CA VAL A 341 -14.12 -13.85 5.31
C VAL A 341 -12.86 -13.59 4.51
N PHE A 342 -12.12 -12.54 4.88
CA PHE A 342 -10.87 -12.20 4.25
C PHE A 342 -9.83 -13.31 4.42
N ASP A 343 -9.64 -13.82 5.64
CA ASP A 343 -8.64 -14.87 5.91
C ASP A 343 -9.01 -16.18 5.19
N THR A 344 -10.30 -16.54 5.14
CA THR A 344 -10.78 -17.71 4.40
C THR A 344 -10.55 -17.55 2.89
N TRP A 345 -10.84 -16.38 2.33
CA TRP A 345 -10.60 -16.09 0.92
C TRP A 345 -9.11 -16.11 0.59
N LEU A 346 -8.27 -15.48 1.43
CA LEU A 346 -6.81 -15.48 1.27
C LEU A 346 -6.24 -16.89 1.27
N GLN A 347 -6.71 -17.76 2.17
CA GLN A 347 -6.31 -19.18 2.19
C GLN A 347 -6.74 -19.93 0.93
N ASN A 348 -7.96 -19.68 0.44
CA ASN A 348 -8.46 -20.29 -0.79
C ASN A 348 -7.63 -19.87 -2.01
N GLU A 349 -7.33 -18.57 -2.14
CA GLU A 349 -6.50 -18.02 -3.21
C GLU A 349 -5.05 -18.50 -3.12
N CYS A 350 -4.51 -18.60 -1.90
CA CYS A 350 -3.19 -19.19 -1.67
C CYS A 350 -3.16 -20.63 -2.18
N ARG A 351 -4.11 -21.47 -1.76
CA ARG A 351 -4.22 -22.87 -2.20
C ARG A 351 -4.38 -22.98 -3.72
N PHE A 352 -5.25 -22.17 -4.31
CA PHE A 352 -5.46 -22.15 -5.76
C PHE A 352 -4.19 -21.77 -6.51
N SER A 353 -3.52 -20.71 -6.06
CA SER A 353 -2.30 -20.21 -6.71
C SER A 353 -1.13 -21.20 -6.60
N PHE A 354 -0.97 -21.86 -5.45
CA PHE A 354 0.06 -22.88 -5.26
C PHE A 354 -0.24 -24.17 -6.05
N ASN A 355 -1.49 -24.62 -6.12
CA ASN A 355 -1.85 -25.73 -7.00
C ASN A 355 -1.55 -25.40 -8.46
N ARG A 356 -1.86 -24.19 -8.91
CA ARG A 356 -1.56 -23.74 -10.28
C ARG A 356 -0.05 -23.65 -10.52
N PHE A 357 0.70 -23.19 -9.52
CA PHE A 357 2.17 -23.19 -9.56
C PHE A 357 2.73 -24.62 -9.70
N ASP A 358 2.22 -25.57 -8.93
CA ASP A 358 2.64 -26.98 -9.02
C ASP A 358 2.31 -27.58 -10.40
N GLU A 359 1.17 -27.24 -10.99
CA GLU A 359 0.85 -27.64 -12.37
C GLU A 359 1.86 -27.09 -13.37
N ILE A 360 2.25 -25.81 -13.23
CA ILE A 360 3.21 -25.13 -14.11
C ILE A 360 4.61 -25.76 -13.99
N ILE A 361 5.02 -26.18 -12.80
CA ILE A 361 6.40 -26.61 -12.52
C ILE A 361 6.59 -28.13 -12.58
N ASN A 362 5.65 -28.88 -12.03
CA ASN A 362 5.81 -30.32 -11.79
C ASN A 362 5.01 -31.18 -12.76
N THR A 363 3.88 -30.68 -13.27
CA THR A 363 3.04 -31.45 -14.21
C THR A 363 3.50 -31.30 -15.65
N ASP A 364 3.96 -30.12 -16.05
CA ASP A 364 4.46 -29.90 -17.41
C ASP A 364 5.92 -30.38 -17.57
N LEU A 365 6.12 -31.44 -18.37
CA LEU A 365 7.44 -31.97 -18.72
C LEU A 365 8.31 -30.95 -19.48
N GLN A 366 7.67 -29.98 -20.13
CA GLN A 366 8.30 -28.93 -20.93
C GLN A 366 8.39 -27.60 -20.17
N ALA A 367 8.09 -27.57 -18.88
CA ALA A 367 8.04 -26.35 -18.06
C ALA A 367 9.29 -25.46 -18.21
N PHE A 368 10.48 -26.05 -18.31
CA PHE A 368 11.74 -25.32 -18.40
C PHE A 368 12.29 -25.21 -19.83
N GLU A 369 11.53 -25.58 -20.85
CA GLU A 369 11.93 -25.31 -22.25
C GLU A 369 11.88 -23.81 -22.53
N ILE A 370 12.85 -23.35 -23.33
CA ILE A 370 12.94 -21.95 -23.75
C ILE A 370 11.96 -21.69 -24.88
N ASP A 371 11.21 -20.60 -24.76
CA ASP A 371 10.27 -20.15 -25.79
C ASP A 371 11.03 -19.39 -26.89
N LEU A 372 11.41 -20.13 -27.93
CA LEU A 372 12.12 -19.61 -29.11
C LEU A 372 11.22 -18.84 -30.07
N ASP A 373 9.89 -18.95 -29.94
CA ASP A 373 8.91 -18.37 -30.87
C ASP A 373 8.57 -16.90 -30.54
N SER A 374 9.10 -16.37 -29.44
CA SER A 374 8.98 -14.94 -29.12
C SER A 374 9.68 -14.08 -30.19
N ASN A 375 8.90 -13.32 -30.97
CA ASN A 375 9.35 -12.58 -32.17
C ASN A 375 10.39 -11.44 -31.93
N LEU A 376 10.86 -11.25 -30.70
CA LEU A 376 11.80 -10.19 -30.33
C LEU A 376 13.24 -10.74 -30.33
N LYS A 377 13.98 -10.44 -31.40
CA LYS A 377 15.42 -10.72 -31.50
C LYS A 377 16.20 -9.72 -30.63
N GLY A 378 17.11 -10.20 -29.79
CA GLY A 378 17.98 -9.35 -28.96
C GLY A 378 17.45 -9.06 -27.55
N GLU A 379 16.31 -9.64 -27.17
CA GLU A 379 15.81 -9.64 -25.79
C GLU A 379 16.02 -11.00 -25.11
N VAL A 380 15.99 -11.02 -23.77
CA VAL A 380 16.09 -12.25 -22.98
C VAL A 380 14.88 -13.13 -23.26
N LYS A 381 15.12 -14.35 -23.73
CA LYS A 381 14.06 -15.34 -23.92
C LYS A 381 13.51 -15.83 -22.58
N SER A 382 12.21 -16.08 -22.52
CA SER A 382 11.55 -16.71 -21.38
C SER A 382 11.53 -18.23 -21.55
N THR A 383 11.38 -18.95 -20.44
CA THR A 383 10.91 -20.34 -20.46
C THR A 383 9.40 -20.38 -20.29
N LYS A 384 8.75 -21.47 -20.72
CA LYS A 384 7.31 -21.69 -20.55
C LYS A 384 6.87 -21.49 -19.09
N SER A 385 7.64 -22.01 -18.14
CA SER A 385 7.37 -21.85 -16.70
C SER A 385 7.49 -20.40 -16.23
N SER A 386 8.53 -19.67 -16.66
CA SER A 386 8.70 -18.27 -16.27
C SER A 386 7.60 -17.36 -16.84
N LEU A 387 7.12 -17.65 -18.06
CA LEU A 387 6.00 -16.94 -18.67
C LEU A 387 4.68 -17.26 -17.97
N ASN A 388 4.41 -18.53 -17.71
CA ASN A 388 3.19 -18.94 -16.99
C ASN A 388 3.18 -18.43 -15.54
N LEU A 389 4.34 -18.36 -14.89
CA LEU A 389 4.49 -17.74 -13.57
C LEU A 389 4.19 -16.24 -13.62
N LYS A 390 4.69 -15.52 -14.63
CA LYS A 390 4.33 -14.11 -14.84
C LYS A 390 2.81 -13.93 -14.91
N ILE A 391 2.14 -14.73 -15.75
CA ILE A 391 0.67 -14.68 -15.90
C ILE A 391 -0.03 -14.98 -14.57
N LEU A 392 0.45 -15.97 -13.81
CA LEU A 392 -0.09 -16.30 -12.49
C LEU A 392 0.02 -15.10 -11.54
N ILE A 393 1.21 -14.50 -11.42
CA ILE A 393 1.45 -13.34 -10.54
C ILE A 393 0.56 -12.16 -10.96
N GLU A 394 0.49 -11.83 -12.25
CA GLU A 394 -0.35 -10.72 -12.75
C GLU A 394 -1.84 -10.94 -12.47
N ASN A 395 -2.33 -12.19 -12.61
CA ASN A 395 -3.70 -12.53 -12.26
C ASN A 395 -3.95 -12.40 -10.76
N THR A 396 -2.99 -12.81 -9.92
CA THR A 396 -3.06 -12.59 -8.47
C THR A 396 -3.04 -11.08 -8.15
N THR A 397 -2.24 -10.25 -8.83
CA THR A 397 -2.20 -8.79 -8.61
C THR A 397 -3.58 -8.18 -8.86
N LYS A 398 -4.20 -8.53 -9.98
CA LYS A 398 -5.55 -8.06 -10.32
C LYS A 398 -6.55 -8.35 -9.22
N ASN A 399 -6.40 -9.46 -8.48
CA ASN A 399 -7.33 -9.85 -7.45
C ASN A 399 -7.43 -8.88 -6.28
N TYR A 400 -6.33 -8.19 -5.94
CA TYR A 400 -6.31 -7.27 -4.80
C TYR A 400 -6.02 -5.81 -5.17
N GLU A 401 -5.56 -5.50 -6.39
CA GLU A 401 -5.11 -4.14 -6.79
C GLU A 401 -6.13 -3.02 -6.53
N ASN A 402 -7.43 -3.33 -6.66
CA ASN A 402 -8.52 -2.36 -6.51
C ASN A 402 -9.11 -2.30 -5.09
N MET A 403 -8.55 -3.05 -4.14
CA MET A 403 -9.00 -3.01 -2.75
C MET A 403 -8.56 -1.71 -2.07
N ASN A 404 -9.44 -1.09 -1.29
CA ASN A 404 -9.12 0.15 -0.59
C ASN A 404 -8.25 -0.03 0.67
N ASN A 405 -8.19 -1.25 1.22
CA ASN A 405 -7.41 -1.55 2.43
C ASN A 405 -5.98 -2.04 2.09
N LEU A 406 -5.00 -1.12 2.20
CA LEU A 406 -3.60 -1.37 1.91
C LEU A 406 -2.97 -2.48 2.80
N ASN A 407 -3.38 -2.60 4.06
CA ASN A 407 -2.86 -3.66 4.95
C ASN A 407 -3.29 -5.06 4.48
N LYS A 408 -4.51 -5.19 3.96
CA LYS A 408 -5.02 -6.44 3.39
C LYS A 408 -4.38 -6.75 2.04
N GLN A 409 -4.12 -5.75 1.22
CA GLN A 409 -3.31 -5.92 0.00
C GLN A 409 -1.88 -6.41 0.31
N LEU A 410 -1.26 -5.87 1.38
CA LEU A 410 0.06 -6.33 1.83
C LEU A 410 0.06 -7.80 2.23
N LYS A 411 -0.97 -8.28 2.95
CA LYS A 411 -1.12 -9.71 3.28
C LYS A 411 -1.18 -10.58 2.02
N PHE A 412 -1.98 -10.20 1.02
CA PHE A 412 -2.06 -10.89 -0.28
C PHE A 412 -0.71 -10.99 -0.98
N LEU A 413 0.00 -9.86 -1.05
CA LEU A 413 1.34 -9.77 -1.62
C LEU A 413 2.32 -10.69 -0.88
N SER A 414 2.34 -10.66 0.45
CA SER A 414 3.29 -11.43 1.25
C SER A 414 3.01 -12.93 1.25
N GLU A 415 1.75 -13.34 1.40
CA GLU A 415 1.40 -14.75 1.59
C GLU A 415 1.34 -15.52 0.27
N ILE A 416 1.00 -14.84 -0.84
CA ILE A 416 0.87 -15.49 -2.14
C ILE A 416 2.06 -15.14 -3.04
N GLN A 417 2.17 -13.89 -3.49
CA GLN A 417 3.12 -13.55 -4.55
C GLN A 417 4.58 -13.71 -4.13
N LEU A 418 4.95 -13.23 -2.94
CA LEU A 418 6.32 -13.41 -2.43
C LEU A 418 6.64 -14.89 -2.18
N ALA A 419 5.68 -15.64 -1.66
CA ALA A 419 5.84 -17.06 -1.40
C ALA A 419 6.02 -17.87 -2.72
N LEU A 420 5.26 -17.53 -3.77
CA LEU A 420 5.40 -18.11 -5.11
C LEU A 420 6.76 -17.78 -5.74
N LEU A 421 7.20 -16.51 -5.67
CA LEU A 421 8.51 -16.10 -6.17
C LEU A 421 9.63 -16.85 -5.43
N ASN A 422 9.57 -16.93 -4.10
CA ASN A 422 10.54 -17.69 -3.32
C ASN A 422 10.54 -19.19 -3.67
N SER A 423 9.36 -19.78 -3.89
CA SER A 423 9.24 -21.19 -4.30
C SER A 423 9.85 -21.43 -5.69
N TYR A 424 9.64 -20.50 -6.62
CA TYR A 424 10.27 -20.56 -7.95
C TYR A 424 11.79 -20.43 -7.87
N TYR A 425 12.30 -19.50 -7.06
CA TYR A 425 13.72 -19.35 -6.79
C TYR A 425 14.34 -20.65 -6.26
N GLN A 426 13.73 -21.25 -5.23
CA GLN A 426 14.18 -22.52 -4.65
C GLN A 426 14.24 -23.62 -5.71
N ARG A 427 13.22 -23.71 -6.57
CA ARG A 427 13.19 -24.69 -7.65
C ARG A 427 14.34 -24.52 -8.64
N LEU A 428 14.65 -23.28 -9.02
CA LEU A 428 15.78 -22.99 -9.90
C LEU A 428 17.13 -23.26 -9.23
N GLU A 429 17.26 -22.95 -7.93
CA GLU A 429 18.45 -23.24 -7.15
C GLU A 429 18.70 -24.75 -7.02
N GLU A 430 17.66 -25.54 -6.76
CA GLU A 430 17.72 -27.01 -6.78
C GLU A 430 18.12 -27.53 -8.16
N GLY A 431 17.55 -26.96 -9.23
CA GLY A 431 17.91 -27.25 -10.60
C GLY A 431 19.41 -27.03 -10.88
N LEU A 432 19.97 -25.95 -10.35
CA LEU A 432 21.40 -25.64 -10.45
C LEU A 432 22.26 -26.60 -9.61
N LYS A 433 21.88 -26.89 -8.37
CA LYS A 433 22.59 -27.86 -7.51
C LYS A 433 22.61 -29.27 -8.13
N SER A 434 21.48 -29.68 -8.71
CA SER A 434 21.35 -30.92 -9.49
C SER A 434 22.33 -30.92 -10.67
N PHE A 435 22.36 -29.82 -11.41
CA PHE A 435 23.27 -29.64 -12.55
C PHE A 435 24.75 -29.74 -12.13
N GLU A 436 25.16 -29.01 -11.09
CA GLU A 436 26.53 -29.07 -10.55
C GLU A 436 26.92 -30.49 -10.13
N SER A 437 26.00 -31.25 -9.51
CA SER A 437 26.26 -32.62 -9.09
C SER A 437 26.57 -33.57 -10.26
N ILE A 438 25.96 -33.34 -11.42
CA ILE A 438 26.10 -34.19 -12.60
C ILE A 438 27.33 -33.80 -13.41
N TYR A 439 27.50 -32.50 -13.68
CA TYR A 439 28.47 -32.00 -14.66
C TYR A 439 29.76 -31.46 -14.04
N MET A 440 29.77 -31.05 -12.77
CA MET A 440 30.98 -30.53 -12.12
C MET A 440 31.74 -31.59 -11.31
N LYS A 441 31.02 -32.52 -10.67
CA LYS A 441 31.60 -33.49 -9.72
C LYS A 441 31.96 -34.86 -10.30
N ARG A 442 31.56 -35.18 -11.54
CA ARG A 442 31.90 -36.47 -12.18
C ARG A 442 33.17 -36.38 -13.03
N PRO A 443 34.09 -37.37 -12.95
CA PRO A 443 35.15 -37.54 -13.93
C PRO A 443 34.53 -37.95 -15.29
N ILE A 444 35.13 -37.46 -16.37
CA ILE A 444 34.57 -37.40 -17.73
C ILE A 444 34.53 -38.79 -18.39
N ASP A 445 33.38 -39.22 -18.90
CA ASP A 445 33.30 -40.26 -19.94
C ASP A 445 33.42 -39.59 -21.31
N HIS A 446 34.54 -39.83 -21.99
CA HIS A 446 34.99 -39.12 -23.19
C HIS A 446 34.17 -39.36 -24.49
N ASN A 447 33.09 -40.13 -24.45
CA ASN A 447 32.33 -40.53 -25.64
C ASN A 447 30.89 -40.01 -25.69
N SER A 448 30.50 -39.07 -24.84
CA SER A 448 29.11 -38.63 -24.79
C SER A 448 28.90 -37.24 -25.37
N SER A 449 27.97 -37.17 -26.32
CA SER A 449 27.30 -35.98 -26.88
C SER A 449 26.52 -35.15 -25.83
N LEU A 450 26.91 -35.23 -24.57
CA LEU A 450 26.22 -34.73 -23.37
C LEU A 450 26.48 -33.24 -23.09
N ASN A 451 27.42 -32.61 -23.80
CA ASN A 451 27.95 -31.29 -23.44
C ASN A 451 27.10 -30.11 -23.96
N THR A 452 26.59 -30.20 -25.20
CA THR A 452 25.63 -29.19 -25.72
C THR A 452 24.34 -29.16 -24.90
N SER A 453 23.89 -30.34 -24.43
CA SER A 453 22.75 -30.47 -23.53
C SER A 453 23.00 -29.85 -22.15
N ALA A 454 24.24 -29.89 -21.65
CA ALA A 454 24.60 -29.25 -20.39
C ALA A 454 24.51 -27.71 -20.49
N ILE A 455 25.05 -27.14 -21.57
CA ILE A 455 24.99 -25.70 -21.84
C ILE A 455 23.52 -25.27 -21.99
N GLU A 456 22.74 -25.99 -22.79
CA GLU A 456 21.31 -25.73 -22.95
C GLU A 456 20.56 -25.77 -21.61
N ARG A 457 20.81 -26.78 -20.77
CA ARG A 457 20.15 -26.92 -19.46
C ARG A 457 20.48 -25.75 -18.53
N LEU A 458 21.71 -25.25 -18.55
CA LEU A 458 22.10 -24.08 -17.76
C LEU A 458 21.46 -22.80 -18.31
N PHE A 459 21.38 -22.65 -19.64
CA PHE A 459 20.69 -21.51 -20.25
C PHE A 459 19.18 -21.50 -19.96
N ARG A 460 18.51 -22.66 -19.82
CA ARG A 460 17.10 -22.74 -19.36
C ARG A 460 16.92 -22.07 -17.99
N ILE A 461 17.86 -22.28 -17.07
CA ILE A 461 17.85 -21.65 -15.74
C ILE A 461 18.16 -20.15 -15.86
N VAL A 462 19.21 -19.77 -16.59
CA VAL A 462 19.61 -18.36 -16.77
C VAL A 462 18.50 -17.52 -17.42
N CYS A 463 17.87 -18.04 -18.47
CA CYS A 463 16.74 -17.39 -19.15
C CYS A 463 15.56 -17.19 -18.20
N SER A 464 15.20 -18.22 -17.43
CA SER A 464 14.14 -18.12 -16.42
C SER A 464 14.44 -17.04 -15.36
N LEU A 465 15.67 -17.02 -14.84
CA LEU A 465 16.09 -16.04 -13.82
C LEU A 465 16.06 -14.62 -14.36
N LYS A 466 16.70 -14.39 -15.52
CA LYS A 466 16.77 -13.06 -16.14
C LYS A 466 15.38 -12.54 -16.53
N PHE A 467 14.51 -13.41 -17.05
CA PHE A 467 13.14 -13.02 -17.38
C PHE A 467 12.37 -12.56 -16.14
N ILE A 468 12.43 -13.31 -15.03
CA ILE A 468 11.75 -12.92 -13.78
C ILE A 468 12.36 -11.65 -13.17
N ILE A 469 13.69 -11.45 -13.23
CA ILE A 469 14.32 -10.20 -12.81
C ILE A 469 13.73 -9.01 -13.58
N LEU A 470 13.64 -9.12 -14.91
CA LEU A 470 13.05 -8.07 -15.75
C LEU A 470 11.59 -7.79 -15.38
N GLN A 471 10.80 -8.82 -15.09
CA GLN A 471 9.41 -8.63 -14.65
C GLN A 471 9.33 -7.99 -13.26
N LEU A 472 10.19 -8.38 -12.31
CA LEU A 472 10.25 -7.76 -10.97
C LEU A 472 10.63 -6.28 -11.04
N GLU A 473 11.56 -5.91 -11.93
CA GLU A 473 11.92 -4.52 -12.20
C GLU A 473 10.73 -3.74 -12.78
N HIS A 474 9.99 -4.33 -13.72
CA HIS A 474 8.77 -3.75 -14.27
C HIS A 474 7.67 -3.56 -13.21
N TRP A 475 7.32 -4.64 -12.49
CA TRP A 475 6.31 -4.60 -11.42
C TRP A 475 6.68 -3.63 -10.31
N SER A 476 7.97 -3.42 -10.04
CA SER A 476 8.41 -2.43 -9.05
C SER A 476 8.03 -0.98 -9.37
N GLN A 477 7.67 -0.70 -10.63
CA GLN A 477 7.27 0.63 -11.12
C GLN A 477 5.75 0.78 -11.23
N GLU A 478 4.98 -0.29 -11.04
CA GLU A 478 3.52 -0.22 -11.11
C GLU A 478 2.93 0.46 -9.87
N LEU A 479 1.88 1.26 -10.09
CA LEU A 479 1.29 2.13 -9.07
C LEU A 479 0.84 1.39 -7.80
N VAL A 480 0.32 0.17 -7.95
CA VAL A 480 -0.09 -0.68 -6.82
C VAL A 480 1.08 -0.97 -5.88
N PHE A 481 2.22 -1.40 -6.43
CA PHE A 481 3.40 -1.74 -5.62
C PHE A 481 4.13 -0.52 -5.07
N VAL A 482 4.10 0.61 -5.80
CA VAL A 482 4.62 1.89 -5.30
C VAL A 482 3.81 2.35 -4.08
N ASN A 483 2.48 2.30 -4.16
CA ASN A 483 1.60 2.66 -3.04
C ASN A 483 1.84 1.75 -1.82
N LEU A 484 1.97 0.44 -2.04
CA LEU A 484 2.26 -0.52 -0.96
C LEU A 484 3.63 -0.28 -0.33
N TRP A 485 4.63 0.08 -1.14
CA TRP A 485 5.97 0.43 -0.67
C TRP A 485 5.97 1.69 0.20
N GLU A 486 5.20 2.72 -0.17
CA GLU A 486 5.05 3.92 0.65
C GLU A 486 4.46 3.59 2.03
N VAL A 487 3.46 2.71 2.11
CA VAL A 487 2.86 2.29 3.40
C VAL A 487 3.90 1.64 4.30
N ILE A 488 4.69 0.70 3.76
CA ILE A 488 5.74 0.01 4.53
C ILE A 488 6.80 1.00 5.04
N ASN A 489 7.08 2.05 4.28
CA ASN A 489 8.10 3.04 4.64
C ASN A 489 7.59 4.19 5.52
N LYS A 490 6.27 4.40 5.65
CA LYS A 490 5.71 5.42 6.56
C LYS A 490 6.13 5.20 8.02
N ASP A 491 6.33 3.94 8.42
CA ASP A 491 6.74 3.57 9.78
C ASP A 491 8.27 3.41 9.94
N ARG A 492 9.06 3.54 8.86
CA ARG A 492 10.53 3.48 8.94
C ARG A 492 11.10 4.83 9.33
N SER A 493 12.00 4.81 10.32
CA SER A 493 12.72 6.00 10.73
C SER A 493 13.55 6.56 9.55
N PRO A 494 13.64 7.89 9.36
CA PRO A 494 14.50 8.49 8.33
C PRO A 494 16.00 8.23 8.55
N THR A 495 16.37 7.59 9.67
CA THR A 495 17.72 7.18 10.00
C THR A 495 18.10 5.79 9.46
N ASP A 496 17.13 5.00 8.99
CA ASP A 496 17.38 3.71 8.35
C ASP A 496 17.66 3.90 6.85
N THR A 497 18.85 4.43 6.56
CA THR A 497 19.49 4.48 5.22
C THR A 497 19.80 3.08 4.64
N SER A 498 18.93 2.09 4.85
CA SER A 498 18.95 0.86 4.08
C SER A 498 18.44 1.19 2.67
N SER A 499 19.35 1.09 1.71
CA SER A 499 19.31 1.46 0.29
C SER A 499 18.27 0.70 -0.56
N SER A 500 17.10 0.40 -0.02
CA SER A 500 16.04 -0.29 -0.74
C SER A 500 15.29 0.76 -1.57
N THR A 501 15.61 0.88 -2.86
CA THR A 501 14.92 1.82 -3.74
C THR A 501 13.51 1.34 -4.07
N THR A 502 13.26 0.03 -4.01
CA THR A 502 11.98 -0.59 -4.36
C THR A 502 11.65 -1.77 -3.43
N PHE A 503 10.36 -2.11 -3.34
CA PHE A 503 9.86 -3.25 -2.56
C PHE A 503 10.52 -4.58 -2.92
N PHE A 504 10.72 -4.84 -4.21
CA PHE A 504 11.29 -6.10 -4.73
C PHE A 504 12.83 -6.15 -4.69
N TYR A 505 13.52 -5.09 -4.25
CA TYR A 505 14.98 -4.96 -4.32
C TYR A 505 15.72 -6.17 -3.73
N SER A 506 15.30 -6.64 -2.55
CA SER A 506 15.91 -7.80 -1.89
C SER A 506 15.79 -9.06 -2.75
N ILE A 507 14.61 -9.31 -3.33
CA ILE A 507 14.35 -10.50 -4.16
C ILE A 507 15.17 -10.43 -5.44
N ILE A 508 15.17 -9.27 -6.10
CA ILE A 508 15.98 -9.02 -7.30
C ILE A 508 17.45 -9.34 -7.03
N SER A 509 18.00 -8.86 -5.90
CA SER A 509 19.38 -9.15 -5.50
C SER A 509 19.65 -10.65 -5.30
N HIS A 510 18.71 -11.42 -4.72
CA HIS A 510 18.88 -12.87 -4.57
C HIS A 510 18.88 -13.59 -5.92
N TYR A 511 17.97 -13.23 -6.83
CA TYR A 511 17.93 -13.79 -8.18
C TYR A 511 19.20 -13.43 -8.97
N GLN A 512 19.69 -12.20 -8.87
CA GLN A 512 20.92 -11.75 -9.51
C GLN A 512 22.15 -12.55 -9.05
N LYS A 513 22.28 -12.82 -7.75
CA LYS A 513 23.36 -13.69 -7.21
C LYS A 513 23.32 -15.09 -7.82
N LEU A 514 22.14 -15.65 -8.01
CA LEU A 514 22.01 -16.97 -8.64
C LEU A 514 22.38 -16.92 -10.13
N VAL A 515 22.06 -15.83 -10.84
CA VAL A 515 22.52 -15.59 -12.22
C VAL A 515 24.05 -15.50 -12.29
N GLU A 516 24.69 -14.78 -11.37
CA GLU A 516 26.16 -14.69 -11.28
C GLU A 516 26.79 -16.08 -11.10
N LYS A 517 26.19 -16.92 -10.24
CA LYS A 517 26.62 -18.29 -10.03
C LYS A 517 26.47 -19.15 -11.29
N CYS A 518 25.31 -19.10 -11.96
CA CYS A 518 25.12 -19.78 -13.24
C CYS A 518 26.13 -19.31 -14.31
N ASN A 519 26.41 -18.01 -14.36
CA ASN A 519 27.40 -17.46 -15.29
C ASN A 519 28.82 -17.94 -14.98
N HIS A 520 29.16 -18.14 -13.70
CA HIS A 520 30.43 -18.73 -13.30
C HIS A 520 30.55 -20.19 -13.78
N ASP A 521 29.54 -21.00 -13.51
CA ASP A 521 29.50 -22.41 -13.93
C ASP A 521 29.52 -22.56 -15.45
N LEU A 522 28.83 -21.66 -16.17
CA LEU A 522 28.85 -21.60 -17.63
C LEU A 522 30.28 -21.37 -18.15
N ASN A 523 31.04 -20.46 -17.53
CA ASN A 523 32.42 -20.19 -17.94
C ASN A 523 33.32 -21.42 -17.71
N LEU A 524 33.17 -22.11 -16.58
CA LEU A 524 33.94 -23.33 -16.28
C LEU A 524 33.66 -24.47 -17.26
N ILE A 525 32.39 -24.65 -17.64
CA ILE A 525 32.01 -25.64 -18.65
C ILE A 525 32.58 -25.24 -20.01
N MET A 526 32.41 -23.98 -20.43
CA MET A 526 32.94 -23.53 -21.71
C MET A 526 34.46 -23.69 -21.81
N GLU A 527 35.20 -23.42 -20.72
CA GLU A 527 36.64 -23.67 -20.66
C GLU A 527 36.97 -25.16 -20.82
N ARG A 528 36.26 -26.04 -20.11
CA ARG A 528 36.41 -27.51 -20.23
C ARG A 528 36.04 -28.01 -21.63
N GLU A 529 34.99 -27.47 -22.24
CA GLU A 529 34.55 -27.83 -23.59
C GLU A 529 35.58 -27.44 -24.63
N ILE A 530 36.08 -26.21 -24.57
CA ILE A 530 37.15 -25.75 -25.47
C ILE A 530 38.38 -26.64 -25.32
N GLN A 531 38.78 -26.97 -24.08
CA GLN A 531 39.91 -27.87 -23.84
C GLN A 531 39.68 -29.27 -24.43
N SER A 532 38.45 -29.80 -24.36
CA SER A 532 38.09 -31.11 -24.89
C SER A 532 38.05 -31.13 -26.42
N LEU A 533 37.40 -30.12 -27.03
CA LEU A 533 37.28 -29.98 -28.48
C LEU A 533 38.66 -29.81 -29.14
N MET A 534 39.54 -29.03 -28.51
CA MET A 534 40.86 -28.72 -29.06
C MET A 534 41.91 -29.84 -28.85
N LYS A 535 41.57 -30.98 -28.24
CA LYS A 535 42.53 -32.07 -27.98
C LYS A 535 43.16 -32.63 -29.25
N SER A 536 42.38 -32.83 -30.31
CA SER A 536 42.90 -33.34 -31.58
C SER A 536 43.88 -32.34 -32.20
N TYR A 537 43.57 -31.05 -32.13
CA TYR A 537 44.46 -29.98 -32.57
C TYR A 537 45.74 -29.87 -31.71
N PHE A 538 45.63 -30.09 -30.39
CA PHE A 538 46.77 -30.15 -29.48
C PHE A 538 47.73 -31.32 -29.80
N SER A 539 47.22 -32.43 -30.32
CA SER A 539 48.06 -33.59 -30.66
C SER A 539 48.98 -33.39 -31.87
N LEU A 540 48.83 -32.25 -32.58
CA LEU A 540 49.72 -31.86 -33.67
C LEU A 540 51.10 -31.46 -33.10
N ASN A 541 52.11 -32.28 -33.38
CA ASN A 541 53.50 -32.04 -32.94
C ASN A 541 54.45 -31.66 -34.10
N ASP A 542 53.95 -31.57 -35.34
CA ASP A 542 54.78 -31.41 -36.54
C ASP A 542 55.06 -29.94 -36.94
N TRP A 543 54.86 -29.00 -36.00
CA TRP A 543 55.01 -27.56 -36.23
C TRP A 543 56.43 -27.10 -36.64
N SER A 544 57.45 -27.94 -36.46
CA SER A 544 58.84 -27.67 -36.87
C SER A 544 59.23 -28.29 -38.21
N ASN A 545 58.47 -29.27 -38.71
CA ASN A 545 58.80 -30.08 -39.89
C ASN A 545 57.93 -29.76 -41.10
N THR A 546 57.12 -28.71 -41.03
CA THR A 546 56.20 -28.31 -42.08
C THR A 546 56.97 -27.60 -43.19
N GLU A 547 57.23 -28.26 -44.32
CA GLU A 547 58.04 -27.68 -45.42
C GLU A 547 57.21 -26.85 -46.41
N ASN A 548 55.89 -27.06 -46.47
CA ASN A 548 54.97 -26.37 -47.38
C ASN A 548 54.10 -25.33 -46.64
N LEU A 549 53.84 -24.21 -47.30
CA LEU A 549 52.80 -23.26 -46.91
C LEU A 549 51.44 -23.85 -47.31
N ASP A 550 50.76 -24.47 -46.35
CA ASP A 550 49.40 -24.93 -46.55
C ASP A 550 48.45 -23.74 -46.36
N THR A 551 47.85 -23.27 -47.45
CA THR A 551 46.79 -22.23 -47.43
C THR A 551 45.41 -22.79 -47.03
N SER A 552 45.35 -24.05 -46.61
CA SER A 552 44.13 -24.72 -46.13
C SER A 552 44.15 -24.86 -44.61
N MET A 553 42.98 -24.76 -43.98
CA MET A 553 42.81 -24.98 -42.54
C MET A 553 43.28 -26.39 -42.15
N SER A 554 43.93 -26.51 -40.99
CA SER A 554 44.24 -27.80 -40.39
C SER A 554 42.98 -28.66 -40.22
N ALA A 555 42.99 -29.90 -40.74
CA ALA A 555 41.81 -30.79 -40.70
C ALA A 555 41.28 -31.02 -39.27
N GLU A 556 42.17 -31.03 -38.28
CA GLU A 556 41.84 -31.19 -36.86
C GLU A 556 41.09 -29.99 -36.24
N LEU A 557 41.04 -28.84 -36.94
CA LEU A 557 40.36 -27.62 -36.50
C LEU A 557 38.94 -27.51 -37.07
N GLU A 558 38.57 -28.31 -38.07
CA GLU A 558 37.26 -28.24 -38.72
C GLU A 558 36.10 -28.58 -37.76
N PHE A 559 36.27 -29.65 -36.97
CA PHE A 559 35.26 -30.09 -36.01
C PHE A 559 35.12 -29.11 -34.83
N PRO A 560 36.20 -28.64 -34.17
CA PRO A 560 36.12 -27.62 -33.12
C PRO A 560 35.43 -26.32 -33.55
N VAL A 561 35.73 -25.81 -34.75
CA VAL A 561 35.13 -24.57 -35.26
C VAL A 561 33.63 -24.75 -35.48
N LYS A 562 33.20 -25.85 -36.13
CA LYS A 562 31.78 -26.15 -36.33
C LYS A 562 31.02 -26.34 -35.00
N ALA A 563 31.63 -27.01 -34.02
CA ALA A 563 31.02 -27.21 -32.71
C ALA A 563 30.83 -25.89 -31.94
N LEU A 564 31.84 -25.01 -31.96
CA LEU A 564 31.76 -23.69 -31.32
C LEU A 564 30.77 -22.77 -32.04
N ASP A 565 30.71 -22.81 -33.37
CA ASP A 565 29.75 -22.02 -34.15
C ASP A 565 28.29 -22.40 -33.83
N ASN A 566 28.01 -23.71 -33.70
CA ASN A 566 26.70 -24.19 -33.27
C ASN A 566 26.32 -23.67 -31.86
N ILE A 567 27.28 -23.65 -30.92
CA ILE A 567 27.04 -23.12 -29.57
C ILE A 567 26.80 -21.60 -29.63
N LEU A 568 27.61 -20.85 -30.39
CA LEU A 568 27.45 -19.40 -30.52
C LEU A 568 26.11 -19.03 -31.15
N THR A 569 25.73 -19.72 -32.24
CA THR A 569 24.45 -19.52 -32.92
C THR A 569 23.27 -19.85 -32.00
N PHE A 570 23.40 -20.93 -31.21
CA PHE A 570 22.40 -21.26 -30.19
C PHE A 570 22.26 -20.14 -29.15
N VAL A 571 23.38 -19.67 -28.59
CA VAL A 571 23.37 -18.61 -27.57
C VAL A 571 22.87 -17.27 -28.12
N GLU A 572 23.20 -16.93 -29.36
CA GLU A 572 22.75 -15.70 -30.03
C GLU A 572 21.23 -15.56 -30.05
N ASN A 573 20.52 -16.68 -30.17
CA ASN A 573 19.06 -16.70 -30.20
C ASN A 573 18.41 -16.60 -28.81
N LEU A 574 19.18 -16.68 -27.72
CA LEU A 574 18.67 -16.83 -26.35
C LEU A 574 18.82 -15.59 -25.47
N ILE A 575 19.91 -14.84 -25.64
CA ILE A 575 20.30 -13.75 -24.74
C ILE A 575 20.31 -12.40 -25.45
N SER A 576 20.36 -11.33 -24.65
CA SER A 576 20.46 -9.98 -25.18
C SER A 576 21.74 -9.78 -25.99
N THR A 577 21.73 -8.83 -26.92
CA THR A 577 22.91 -8.50 -27.75
C THR A 577 24.13 -8.11 -26.90
N ALA A 578 23.90 -7.36 -25.81
CA ALA A 578 24.96 -6.97 -24.88
C ALA A 578 25.57 -8.19 -24.14
N ASP A 579 24.73 -9.10 -23.67
CA ASP A 579 25.18 -10.33 -23.01
C ASP A 579 25.91 -11.25 -23.98
N TYR A 580 25.45 -11.34 -25.24
CA TYR A 580 26.08 -12.14 -26.28
C TYR A 580 27.48 -11.64 -26.63
N LEU A 581 27.67 -10.32 -26.73
CA LEU A 581 28.99 -9.73 -26.93
C LEU A 581 29.93 -10.01 -25.75
N SER A 582 29.41 -9.94 -24.51
CA SER A 582 30.17 -10.30 -23.31
C SER A 582 30.58 -11.78 -23.33
N PHE A 583 29.66 -12.67 -23.73
CA PHE A 583 29.93 -14.10 -23.88
C PHE A 583 30.99 -14.38 -24.96
N LYS A 584 30.91 -13.75 -26.13
CA LYS A 584 31.92 -13.83 -27.19
C LYS A 584 33.31 -13.38 -26.75
N LYS A 585 33.40 -12.28 -25.98
CA LYS A 585 34.68 -11.81 -25.42
C LYS A 585 35.30 -12.85 -24.49
N LYS A 586 34.50 -13.48 -23.63
CA LYS A 586 34.98 -14.55 -22.73
C LYS A 586 35.49 -15.76 -23.51
N ILE A 587 34.76 -16.20 -24.54
CA ILE A 587 35.22 -17.29 -25.42
C ILE A 587 36.54 -16.92 -26.12
N SER A 588 36.66 -15.70 -26.63
CA SER A 588 37.91 -15.24 -27.26
C SER A 588 39.09 -15.28 -26.28
N LYS A 589 38.87 -14.89 -25.03
CA LYS A 589 39.87 -14.97 -23.96
C LYS A 589 40.27 -16.41 -23.64
N PHE A 590 39.31 -17.33 -23.54
CA PHE A 590 39.61 -18.76 -23.29
C PHE A 590 40.37 -19.41 -24.44
N LEU A 591 39.96 -19.16 -25.70
CA LEU A 591 40.66 -19.66 -26.88
C LEU A 591 42.08 -19.10 -26.97
N SER A 592 42.25 -17.80 -26.72
CA SER A 592 43.57 -17.17 -26.68
C SER A 592 44.48 -17.78 -25.61
N GLY A 593 43.98 -17.95 -24.38
CA GLY A 593 44.75 -18.56 -23.30
C GLY A 593 45.15 -20.00 -23.62
N TYR A 594 44.25 -20.77 -24.24
CA TYR A 594 44.51 -22.14 -24.67
C TYR A 594 45.60 -22.21 -25.75
N ILE A 595 45.49 -21.40 -26.81
CA ILE A 595 46.45 -21.41 -27.93
C ILE A 595 47.85 -20.99 -27.44
N ILE A 596 47.94 -19.94 -26.64
CA ILE A 596 49.23 -19.46 -26.13
C ILE A 596 49.88 -20.54 -25.25
N SER A 597 49.15 -21.04 -24.25
CA SER A 597 49.71 -21.94 -23.24
C SER A 597 49.99 -23.34 -23.78
N ASN A 598 49.08 -23.89 -24.60
CA ASN A 598 49.13 -25.31 -24.99
C ASN A 598 49.75 -25.52 -26.38
N ILE A 599 49.86 -24.49 -27.22
CA ILE A 599 50.37 -24.65 -28.59
C ILE A 599 51.65 -23.84 -28.75
N ILE A 600 51.60 -22.52 -28.51
CA ILE A 600 52.74 -21.63 -28.76
C ILE A 600 53.90 -21.88 -27.78
N HIS A 601 53.58 -22.10 -26.50
CA HIS A 601 54.61 -22.30 -25.46
C HIS A 601 55.20 -23.71 -25.47
N LEU A 602 54.43 -24.72 -25.89
CA LEU A 602 54.86 -26.13 -25.84
C LEU A 602 55.56 -26.61 -27.11
N ASN A 603 55.34 -25.95 -28.26
CA ASN A 603 55.93 -26.34 -29.53
C ASN A 603 57.08 -25.43 -29.97
N ARG A 604 57.94 -25.97 -30.83
CA ARG A 604 58.94 -25.22 -31.61
C ARG A 604 58.42 -25.07 -33.04
N PHE A 605 58.60 -23.89 -33.62
CA PHE A 605 58.05 -23.55 -34.93
C PHE A 605 59.17 -23.28 -35.93
N ASN A 606 58.93 -23.62 -37.20
CA ASN A 606 59.65 -23.07 -38.34
C ASN A 606 58.84 -21.91 -38.96
N HIS A 607 59.43 -21.15 -39.90
CA HIS A 607 58.76 -19.97 -40.49
C HIS A 607 57.39 -20.32 -41.11
N THR A 608 57.31 -21.45 -41.81
CA THR A 608 56.09 -21.99 -42.45
C THR A 608 55.03 -22.41 -41.42
N GLY A 609 55.43 -23.06 -40.32
CA GLY A 609 54.56 -23.44 -39.22
C GLY A 609 53.97 -22.25 -38.45
N VAL A 610 54.74 -21.16 -38.27
CA VAL A 610 54.21 -19.90 -37.73
C VAL A 610 53.15 -19.30 -38.68
N CYS A 611 53.41 -19.33 -39.99
CA CYS A 611 52.44 -18.85 -40.98
C CYS A 611 51.15 -19.69 -40.98
N ASN A 612 51.25 -21.02 -40.87
CA ASN A 612 50.09 -21.91 -40.84
C ASN A 612 49.26 -21.71 -39.56
N LEU A 613 49.90 -21.60 -38.39
CA LEU A 613 49.19 -21.31 -37.13
C LEU A 613 48.51 -19.93 -37.17
N LYS A 614 49.18 -18.93 -37.74
CA LYS A 614 48.58 -17.59 -37.93
C LYS A 614 47.36 -17.64 -38.84
N TYR A 615 47.39 -18.46 -39.89
CA TYR A 615 46.24 -18.67 -40.77
C TYR A 615 45.09 -19.38 -40.05
N ASP A 616 45.36 -20.45 -39.31
CA ASP A 616 44.37 -21.19 -38.51
C ASP A 616 43.66 -20.27 -37.50
N VAL A 617 44.42 -19.44 -36.78
CA VAL A 617 43.87 -18.45 -35.82
C VAL A 617 43.01 -17.40 -36.54
N GLN A 618 43.48 -16.87 -37.67
CA GLN A 618 42.71 -15.91 -38.46
C GLN A 618 41.41 -16.48 -38.99
N TYR A 619 41.46 -17.73 -39.47
CA TYR A 619 40.29 -18.44 -39.96
C TYR A 619 39.28 -18.66 -38.83
N MET A 620 39.70 -19.23 -37.70
CA MET A 620 38.82 -19.49 -36.56
C MET A 620 38.17 -18.21 -36.02
N TRP A 621 38.92 -17.10 -35.88
CA TRP A 621 38.34 -15.83 -35.42
C TRP A 621 37.35 -15.23 -36.42
N ARG A 622 37.55 -15.46 -37.72
CA ARG A 622 36.65 -14.98 -38.77
C ARG A 622 35.35 -15.79 -38.80
N GLU A 623 35.46 -17.13 -38.82
CA GLU A 623 34.28 -18.01 -38.90
C GLU A 623 33.40 -17.86 -37.65
N LEU A 624 34.00 -17.82 -36.46
CA LEU A 624 33.24 -17.65 -35.19
C LEU A 624 32.80 -16.18 -34.94
N ALA A 625 33.14 -15.26 -35.85
CA ALA A 625 32.89 -13.82 -35.71
C ALA A 625 33.26 -13.27 -34.32
N LEU A 626 34.45 -13.65 -33.83
CA LEU A 626 34.95 -13.26 -32.51
C LEU A 626 35.52 -11.83 -32.53
N PRO A 627 35.43 -11.09 -31.41
CA PRO A 627 36.01 -9.76 -31.32
C PRO A 627 37.54 -9.83 -31.48
N ARG A 628 38.09 -8.91 -32.28
CA ARG A 628 39.55 -8.71 -32.43
C ARG A 628 40.08 -7.82 -31.30
N ASP A 629 39.86 -8.26 -30.07
CA ASP A 629 40.24 -7.55 -28.86
C ASP A 629 41.68 -7.87 -28.42
N GLU A 630 42.00 -7.57 -27.16
CA GLU A 630 43.32 -7.85 -26.55
C GLU A 630 43.72 -9.32 -26.67
N SER A 631 42.76 -10.25 -26.62
CA SER A 631 43.01 -11.69 -26.71
C SER A 631 43.59 -12.06 -28.08
N TYR A 632 43.01 -11.51 -29.15
CA TYR A 632 43.53 -11.73 -30.51
C TYR A 632 44.90 -11.07 -30.71
N ARG A 633 45.14 -9.90 -30.10
CA ARG A 633 46.44 -9.21 -30.17
C ARG A 633 47.53 -9.98 -29.45
N ALA A 634 47.24 -10.49 -28.26
CA ALA A 634 48.20 -11.27 -27.46
C ALA A 634 48.73 -12.49 -28.23
N ILE A 635 47.86 -13.21 -28.95
CA ILE A 635 48.29 -14.33 -29.81
C ILE A 635 49.24 -13.84 -30.91
N ASN A 636 48.92 -12.72 -31.58
CA ASN A 636 49.76 -12.21 -32.66
C ASN A 636 51.10 -11.67 -32.16
N GLU A 637 51.16 -11.09 -30.97
CA GLU A 637 52.40 -10.64 -30.32
C GLU A 637 53.29 -11.83 -29.96
N GLU A 638 52.74 -12.88 -29.36
CA GLU A 638 53.48 -14.11 -29.03
C GLU A 638 53.97 -14.85 -30.29
N LEU A 639 53.15 -14.90 -31.35
CA LEU A 639 53.56 -15.44 -32.64
C LEU A 639 54.69 -14.62 -33.29
N ALA A 640 54.68 -13.29 -33.10
CA ALA A 640 55.74 -12.42 -33.61
C ALA A 640 57.07 -12.59 -32.85
N LEU A 641 57.05 -13.04 -31.59
CA LEU A 641 58.25 -13.39 -30.82
C LEU A 641 58.86 -14.75 -31.24
N LYS A 642 58.05 -15.62 -31.86
CA LYS A 642 58.47 -16.96 -32.33
C LYS A 642 58.91 -16.99 -33.79
N HIS A 643 58.51 -15.97 -34.58
CA HIS A 643 58.98 -15.71 -35.93
C HIS A 643 60.41 -15.17 -35.90
#